data_AF-A0A8C0T7P1-F1
#
_entry.id   AF-A0A8C0T7P1-F1
#
_cell.length_a   1.000
_cell.length_b   1.000
_cell.length_c   1.000
_cell.angle_alpha   90.00
_cell.angle_beta   90.00
_cell.angle_gamma   90.00
#
_symmetry.space_group_name_H-M   'P 1'
#
loop_
_entity.id
_entity.type
_entity.pdbx_description
1 polymer ?
#
loop_
_entity_poly.entity_id
_entity_poly.type
_entity_poly.pdbx_seq_one_letter_code
_entity_poly.pdbx_strand_id
1 'polypeptide(L)'
;MLSARCHCQLFYFRTPSLYFGKLWIVTSPCMHYLKKSKRIQDVNMQLKSQQNEFQRVQKELSHLRYELKIKQRQSQVFSQKLVEYKYFWNKTLSLLTFTKRELTSIKNEVCDNFQNWTSLKGEVFLQIKSISETALTEIEILKKSLTVSQRNKTCLEEEMKNLKLLSDAAILRSQQIQASKQQEVNLQTRCHDLQKEVVDLQCQAEALGLKLQKAVTEIDNCKEKLRNKSNEADDCQRELRKLKFESVISESRHTRLLKEKEDSLMACQQIYKTLQEELTAKERQEEDIKRRINLAENELQITKTLLSQTKEEVATLKSERELMLISHQKSIEQLQETLRQKLLNDDNWREKIEAELSKERARHLVEFEEQALLFKEEAKLELDIEKEKHQEIIQKYKKEQEELQTKIPDLIAGATRDLRLEVATLEEKLHESYIRYTEDSESKEREIENLKNLVADFESRLKKEIDSNDSVSEDFRKEMKQKSDELERVMLAQTQLIQQFNQSQEQNTFLQETVRRECEERFELTEALSQAREQLLELRKLSGSSPLSSCSPNQGSLTSSAAVVSNQGDRSHTRLNSGKGIKIPSLHGVSKPTAPPTSAQSKRVSSSGLPTLPQPHPPRGRTSSVNDTRQRLAAILRRRLSQQ
;
A
#
# COMPACT_ATOMS: atom_id res chain seq x y z
N MET A 1 79.14 131.17 -111.68
CA MET A 1 79.22 132.65 -111.74
C MET A 1 80.49 133.04 -112.50
N LEU A 2 80.46 134.10 -113.32
CA LEU A 2 81.61 134.90 -113.87
C LEU A 2 82.71 134.11 -114.65
N SER A 3 83.01 134.32 -115.95
CA SER A 3 83.33 135.52 -116.76
C SER A 3 84.69 136.16 -116.38
N ALA A 4 85.63 136.55 -117.27
CA ALA A 4 85.60 136.91 -118.71
C ALA A 4 86.97 136.63 -119.43
N ARG A 5 87.31 137.17 -120.62
CA ARG A 5 86.78 136.99 -122.01
C ARG A 5 87.60 137.85 -123.03
N CYS A 6 88.09 137.29 -124.15
CA CYS A 6 88.58 138.00 -125.38
C CYS A 6 89.92 138.83 -125.27
N HIS A 7 90.63 139.32 -126.33
CA HIS A 7 90.48 139.27 -127.81
C HIS A 7 91.79 139.62 -128.62
N CYS A 8 91.90 139.15 -129.89
CA CYS A 8 92.48 139.79 -131.11
C CYS A 8 93.92 140.42 -131.18
N GLN A 9 94.55 140.71 -132.34
CA GLN A 9 94.15 140.72 -133.78
C GLN A 9 95.23 140.06 -134.72
N LEU A 10 95.62 140.65 -135.88
CA LEU A 10 96.33 140.03 -137.03
C LEU A 10 96.78 141.08 -138.12
N PHE A 11 97.32 140.61 -139.27
CA PHE A 11 97.57 141.31 -140.59
C PHE A 11 98.90 142.13 -140.78
N TYR A 12 99.55 142.25 -141.97
CA TYR A 12 99.70 141.38 -143.20
C TYR A 12 100.80 141.89 -144.20
N PHE A 13 101.50 140.96 -144.89
CA PHE A 13 102.03 140.93 -146.29
C PHE A 13 102.57 142.12 -147.17
N ARG A 14 103.69 141.81 -147.89
CA ARG A 14 103.99 141.96 -149.37
C ARG A 14 105.00 142.99 -149.95
N THR A 15 105.53 142.62 -151.13
CA THR A 15 106.36 143.32 -152.17
C THR A 15 105.62 143.19 -153.55
N PRO A 16 106.13 143.46 -154.81
CA PRO A 16 107.41 144.03 -155.33
C PRO A 16 107.34 145.02 -156.56
N SER A 17 108.49 145.65 -156.90
CA SER A 17 109.09 146.11 -158.22
C SER A 17 108.29 146.35 -159.54
N LEU A 18 108.56 147.47 -160.28
CA LEU A 18 109.19 147.56 -161.65
C LEU A 18 108.94 148.89 -162.48
N TYR A 19 110.03 149.46 -163.07
CA TYR A 19 110.24 150.18 -164.38
C TYR A 19 109.72 151.59 -164.86
N PHE A 20 110.63 152.27 -165.62
CA PHE A 20 110.54 153.24 -166.77
C PHE A 20 110.11 154.74 -166.64
N GLY A 21 110.83 155.70 -167.29
CA GLY A 21 110.36 157.12 -167.32
C GLY A 21 110.94 158.27 -168.20
N LYS A 22 112.27 158.48 -168.43
CA LYS A 22 112.89 159.68 -169.13
C LYS A 22 112.87 161.03 -168.29
N LEU A 23 113.21 162.29 -168.69
CA LEU A 23 113.60 162.98 -169.97
C LEU A 23 114.30 164.39 -169.80
N TRP A 24 115.50 164.62 -170.40
CA TRP A 24 116.12 165.93 -170.84
C TRP A 24 116.35 167.10 -169.81
N ILE A 25 116.89 168.32 -170.08
CA ILE A 25 117.17 169.12 -171.34
C ILE A 25 118.55 169.89 -171.37
N VAL A 26 118.67 171.11 -171.97
CA VAL A 26 119.89 171.68 -172.64
C VAL A 26 120.09 173.23 -172.47
N THR A 27 121.33 173.77 -172.61
CA THR A 27 121.71 175.23 -172.57
C THR A 27 122.89 175.63 -173.53
N SER A 28 123.39 176.89 -173.52
CA SER A 28 124.33 177.50 -174.53
C SER A 28 125.06 178.79 -174.04
N PRO A 29 125.97 179.52 -174.77
CA PRO A 29 126.73 179.23 -176.03
C PRO A 29 128.21 179.77 -176.19
N CYS A 30 128.89 179.34 -177.29
CA CYS A 30 129.80 180.08 -178.24
C CYS A 30 131.36 180.35 -178.13
N MET A 31 132.03 179.99 -179.26
CA MET A 31 133.14 180.62 -180.06
C MET A 31 134.69 180.54 -179.81
N HIS A 32 135.38 180.25 -180.94
CA HIS A 32 136.78 180.34 -181.44
C HIS A 32 138.10 180.26 -180.60
N TYR A 33 139.00 179.41 -181.15
CA TYR A 33 140.49 179.41 -181.17
C TYR A 33 141.41 179.09 -179.96
N LEU A 34 142.30 178.12 -180.23
CA LEU A 34 143.68 177.86 -179.72
C LEU A 34 143.97 177.18 -178.35
N LYS A 35 144.93 176.23 -178.45
CA LYS A 35 145.63 175.40 -177.43
C LYS A 35 144.81 174.32 -176.68
N LYS A 36 145.45 173.17 -176.46
CA LYS A 36 144.81 171.83 -176.42
C LYS A 36 145.57 170.88 -175.48
N SER A 37 145.22 170.81 -174.19
CA SER A 37 145.89 169.90 -173.23
C SER A 37 145.01 169.39 -172.07
N LYS A 38 144.24 170.26 -171.40
CA LYS A 38 143.75 169.98 -170.03
C LYS A 38 142.53 169.04 -169.87
N ARG A 39 141.90 168.54 -170.95
CA ARG A 39 140.63 167.76 -170.88
C ARG A 39 140.77 166.25 -170.69
N ILE A 40 141.97 165.66 -170.83
CA ILE A 40 142.16 164.20 -170.81
C ILE A 40 142.26 163.63 -169.38
N GLN A 41 142.57 164.47 -168.38
CA GLN A 41 142.93 164.01 -167.04
C GLN A 41 141.72 163.63 -166.16
N ASP A 42 140.59 164.36 -166.26
CA ASP A 42 139.41 164.14 -165.39
C ASP A 42 138.66 162.83 -165.69
N VAL A 43 138.54 162.45 -166.97
CA VAL A 43 137.79 161.24 -167.40
C VAL A 43 138.40 159.96 -166.81
N ASN A 44 139.73 159.93 -166.65
CA ASN A 44 140.46 158.79 -166.09
C ASN A 44 140.19 158.61 -164.58
N MET A 45 139.93 159.69 -163.84
CA MET A 45 139.58 159.64 -162.41
C MET A 45 138.20 159.00 -162.19
N GLN A 46 137.20 159.35 -163.01
CA GLN A 46 135.85 158.79 -162.89
C GLN A 46 135.81 157.27 -163.13
N LEU A 47 136.54 156.78 -164.13
CA LEU A 47 136.57 155.34 -164.43
C LEU A 47 137.18 154.52 -163.28
N LYS A 48 138.22 155.07 -162.63
CA LYS A 48 138.87 154.45 -161.46
C LYS A 48 137.94 154.35 -160.25
N SER A 49 137.03 155.32 -160.07
CA SER A 49 136.02 155.33 -159.00
C SER A 49 135.03 154.17 -159.17
N GLN A 50 134.41 154.01 -160.35
CA GLN A 50 133.41 152.96 -160.57
C GLN A 50 133.98 151.54 -160.51
N GLN A 51 135.24 151.35 -160.94
CA GLN A 51 135.94 150.07 -160.80
C GLN A 51 136.00 149.60 -159.33
N ASN A 52 136.21 150.53 -158.40
CA ASN A 52 136.31 150.22 -156.96
C ASN A 52 134.93 149.92 -156.34
N GLU A 53 133.86 150.56 -156.80
CA GLU A 53 132.50 150.24 -156.34
C GLU A 53 132.04 148.85 -156.81
N PHE A 54 132.32 148.48 -158.05
CA PHE A 54 131.99 147.14 -158.54
C PHE A 54 132.66 146.04 -157.71
N GLN A 55 133.94 146.22 -157.33
CA GLN A 55 134.64 145.28 -156.44
C GLN A 55 134.07 145.25 -155.01
N ARG A 56 133.51 146.36 -154.51
CA ARG A 56 132.82 146.41 -153.21
C ARG A 56 131.54 145.58 -153.26
N VAL A 57 130.66 145.86 -154.23
CA VAL A 57 129.39 145.15 -154.44
C VAL A 57 129.63 143.65 -154.68
N GLN A 58 130.68 143.29 -155.43
CA GLN A 58 131.02 141.87 -155.67
C GLN A 58 131.44 141.13 -154.39
N LYS A 59 132.11 141.81 -153.44
CA LYS A 59 132.40 141.25 -152.11
C LYS A 59 131.12 141.09 -151.28
N GLU A 60 130.26 142.12 -151.23
CA GLU A 60 128.96 142.06 -150.52
C GLU A 60 128.07 140.94 -151.05
N LEU A 61 127.96 140.76 -152.37
CA LEU A 61 127.18 139.69 -153.00
C LEU A 61 127.74 138.29 -152.66
N SER A 62 129.07 138.15 -152.55
CA SER A 62 129.70 136.90 -152.10
C SER A 62 129.45 136.61 -150.62
N HIS A 63 129.44 137.64 -149.76
CA HIS A 63 129.10 137.52 -148.34
C HIS A 63 127.63 137.14 -148.14
N LEU A 64 126.71 137.81 -148.82
CA LEU A 64 125.27 137.49 -148.79
C LEU A 64 124.96 136.08 -149.30
N ARG A 65 125.69 135.58 -150.32
CA ARG A 65 125.60 134.18 -150.77
C ARG A 65 126.07 133.19 -149.70
N TYR A 66 127.08 133.54 -148.91
CA TYR A 66 127.56 132.72 -147.80
C TYR A 66 126.57 132.71 -146.63
N GLU A 67 126.06 133.89 -146.23
CA GLU A 67 124.99 134.01 -145.24
C GLU A 67 123.73 133.21 -145.64
N LEU A 68 123.26 133.35 -146.88
CA LEU A 68 122.11 132.61 -147.39
C LEU A 68 122.33 131.09 -147.23
N LYS A 69 123.53 130.60 -147.53
CA LYS A 69 123.89 129.18 -147.38
C LYS A 69 123.95 128.72 -145.92
N ILE A 70 124.31 129.61 -144.98
CA ILE A 70 124.19 129.37 -143.54
C ILE A 70 122.71 129.34 -143.12
N LYS A 71 121.90 130.31 -143.53
CA LYS A 71 120.46 130.38 -143.19
C LYS A 71 119.70 129.18 -143.75
N GLN A 72 120.04 128.72 -144.95
CA GLN A 72 119.46 127.53 -145.57
C GLN A 72 119.81 126.26 -144.79
N ARG A 73 121.07 126.10 -144.34
CA ARG A 73 121.49 125.02 -143.43
C ARG A 73 120.77 125.10 -142.06
N GLN A 74 120.66 126.28 -141.47
CA GLN A 74 119.92 126.49 -140.22
C GLN A 74 118.45 126.09 -140.37
N SER A 75 117.78 126.52 -141.45
CA SER A 75 116.40 126.13 -141.77
C SER A 75 116.24 124.62 -141.95
N GLN A 76 117.22 123.95 -142.55
CA GLN A 76 117.18 122.49 -142.74
C GLN A 76 117.31 121.75 -141.41
N VAL A 77 118.22 122.18 -140.53
CA VAL A 77 118.35 121.65 -139.16
C VAL A 77 117.09 121.91 -138.33
N PHE A 78 116.49 123.11 -138.42
CA PHE A 78 115.21 123.39 -137.76
C PHE A 78 114.08 122.51 -138.28
N SER A 79 113.98 122.31 -139.61
CA SER A 79 112.98 121.42 -140.21
C SER A 79 113.12 119.98 -139.72
N GLN A 80 114.36 119.48 -139.62
CA GLN A 80 114.63 118.13 -139.13
C GLN A 80 114.25 117.99 -137.64
N LYS A 81 114.66 118.94 -136.79
CA LYS A 81 114.22 118.99 -135.38
C LYS A 81 112.70 119.08 -135.24
N LEU A 82 112.00 119.78 -136.14
CA LEU A 82 110.53 119.89 -136.10
C LEU A 82 109.86 118.54 -136.44
N VAL A 83 110.44 117.75 -137.36
CA VAL A 83 110.01 116.37 -137.62
C VAL A 83 110.29 115.45 -136.42
N GLU A 84 111.49 115.55 -135.82
CA GLU A 84 111.85 114.82 -134.60
C GLU A 84 110.89 115.14 -133.45
N TYR A 85 110.65 116.43 -133.15
CA TYR A 85 109.68 116.85 -132.14
C TYR A 85 108.27 116.35 -132.47
N LYS A 86 107.82 116.39 -133.73
CA LYS A 86 106.51 115.85 -134.12
C LYS A 86 106.41 114.34 -133.88
N TYR A 87 107.47 113.58 -134.15
CA TYR A 87 107.54 112.15 -133.82
C TYR A 87 107.52 111.91 -132.30
N PHE A 88 108.31 112.65 -131.52
CA PHE A 88 108.29 112.55 -130.05
C PHE A 88 106.93 112.92 -129.47
N TRP A 89 106.31 114.02 -129.90
CA TRP A 89 104.96 114.41 -129.46
C TRP A 89 103.91 113.37 -129.80
N ASN A 90 103.92 112.82 -131.02
CA ASN A 90 103.02 111.73 -131.40
C ASN A 90 103.25 110.47 -130.55
N LYS A 91 104.51 110.09 -130.27
CA LYS A 91 104.83 108.93 -129.44
C LYS A 91 104.43 109.12 -127.98
N THR A 92 104.65 110.30 -127.42
CA THR A 92 104.19 110.69 -126.08
C THR A 92 102.66 110.73 -126.00
N LEU A 93 101.97 111.20 -127.03
CA LEU A 93 100.50 111.19 -127.10
C LEU A 93 99.94 109.76 -127.19
N SER A 94 100.56 108.87 -127.96
CA SER A 94 100.20 107.45 -128.00
C SER A 94 100.42 106.77 -126.64
N LEU A 95 101.54 107.06 -125.95
CA LEU A 95 101.80 106.58 -124.60
C LEU A 95 100.77 107.12 -123.60
N LEU A 96 100.46 108.41 -123.63
CA LEU A 96 99.49 109.05 -122.72
C LEU A 96 98.04 108.58 -122.97
N THR A 97 97.67 108.30 -124.22
CA THR A 97 96.36 107.73 -124.56
C THR A 97 96.28 106.22 -124.32
N PHE A 98 97.42 105.52 -124.23
CA PHE A 98 97.49 104.16 -123.70
C PHE A 98 97.36 104.17 -122.17
N THR A 99 98.22 104.89 -121.44
CA THR A 99 98.15 104.94 -119.97
C THR A 99 96.83 105.51 -119.45
N LYS A 100 96.17 106.43 -120.16
CA LYS A 100 94.80 106.85 -119.85
C LYS A 100 93.79 105.71 -119.97
N ARG A 101 93.92 104.82 -120.95
CA ARG A 101 93.05 103.63 -121.10
C ARG A 101 93.33 102.62 -120.00
N GLU A 102 94.59 102.28 -119.74
CA GLU A 102 94.98 101.40 -118.63
C GLU A 102 94.46 101.92 -117.28
N LEU A 103 94.69 103.21 -116.98
CA LEU A 103 94.19 103.84 -115.75
C LEU A 103 92.66 103.89 -115.67
N THR A 104 91.96 103.95 -116.81
CA THR A 104 90.49 103.83 -116.84
C THR A 104 90.04 102.39 -116.58
N SER A 105 90.76 101.41 -117.13
CA SER A 105 90.50 99.97 -116.88
C SER A 105 90.71 99.63 -115.42
N ILE A 106 91.87 100.00 -114.85
CA ILE A 106 92.20 99.82 -113.43
C ILE A 106 91.19 100.55 -112.55
N LYS A 107 90.78 101.78 -112.90
CA LYS A 107 89.74 102.50 -112.14
C LYS A 107 88.42 101.72 -112.14
N ASN A 108 87.97 101.23 -113.29
CA ASN A 108 86.72 100.48 -113.39
C ASN A 108 86.82 99.18 -112.59
N GLU A 109 87.89 98.41 -112.77
CA GLU A 109 88.16 97.17 -112.01
C GLU A 109 88.21 97.41 -110.49
N VAL A 110 88.79 98.52 -110.03
CA VAL A 110 88.78 98.90 -108.60
C VAL A 110 87.37 99.31 -108.14
N CYS A 111 86.56 99.97 -108.97
CA CYS A 111 85.17 100.30 -108.65
C CYS A 111 84.30 99.03 -108.59
N ASP A 112 84.44 98.12 -109.55
CA ASP A 112 83.72 96.86 -109.62
C ASP A 112 84.09 95.95 -108.44
N ASN A 113 85.38 95.82 -108.12
CA ASN A 113 85.84 95.11 -106.93
C ASN A 113 85.34 95.75 -105.63
N PHE A 114 85.29 97.08 -105.53
CA PHE A 114 84.72 97.78 -104.38
C PHE A 114 83.20 97.54 -104.25
N GLN A 115 82.46 97.49 -105.35
CA GLN A 115 81.03 97.20 -105.37
C GLN A 115 80.75 95.71 -105.05
N ASN A 116 81.56 94.79 -105.56
CA ASN A 116 81.54 93.36 -105.21
C ASN A 116 81.84 93.16 -103.72
N TRP A 117 82.88 93.79 -103.20
CA TRP A 117 83.23 93.76 -101.77
C TRP A 117 82.12 94.36 -100.88
N THR A 118 81.50 95.46 -101.31
CA THR A 118 80.36 96.08 -100.60
C THR A 118 79.15 95.16 -100.59
N SER A 119 78.87 94.47 -101.69
CA SER A 119 77.78 93.50 -101.81
C SER A 119 78.02 92.27 -100.94
N LEU A 120 79.22 91.67 -101.01
CA LEU A 120 79.65 90.55 -100.18
C LEU A 120 79.62 90.90 -98.70
N LYS A 121 80.07 92.10 -98.31
CA LYS A 121 79.99 92.59 -96.93
C LYS A 121 78.53 92.70 -96.46
N GLY A 122 77.63 93.15 -97.33
CA GLY A 122 76.19 93.18 -97.06
C GLY A 122 75.59 91.79 -96.87
N GLU A 123 75.92 90.86 -97.76
CA GLU A 123 75.45 89.47 -97.67
C GLU A 123 75.98 88.77 -96.41
N VAL A 124 77.30 88.85 -96.14
CA VAL A 124 77.92 88.30 -94.93
C VAL A 124 77.31 88.91 -93.67
N PHE A 125 77.00 90.21 -93.66
CA PHE A 125 76.29 90.83 -92.53
C PHE A 125 74.86 90.28 -92.34
N LEU A 126 74.12 90.04 -93.43
CA LEU A 126 72.80 89.42 -93.37
C LEU A 126 72.86 87.96 -92.92
N GLN A 127 73.84 87.18 -93.39
CA GLN A 127 74.08 85.81 -92.95
C GLN A 127 74.45 85.77 -91.45
N ILE A 128 75.41 86.59 -91.00
CA ILE A 128 75.78 86.72 -89.57
C ILE A 128 74.56 87.11 -88.74
N LYS A 129 73.76 88.07 -89.19
CA LYS A 129 72.52 88.48 -88.51
C LYS A 129 71.54 87.30 -88.39
N SER A 130 71.23 86.62 -89.49
CA SER A 130 70.30 85.49 -89.53
C SER A 130 70.75 84.31 -88.66
N ILE A 131 72.06 84.00 -88.67
CA ILE A 131 72.67 82.99 -87.80
C ILE A 131 72.56 83.43 -86.33
N SER A 132 72.81 84.70 -86.02
CA SER A 132 72.72 85.23 -84.66
C SER A 132 71.28 85.22 -84.13
N GLU A 133 70.30 85.60 -84.95
CA GLU A 133 68.87 85.54 -84.62
C GLU A 133 68.42 84.08 -84.43
N THR A 134 68.85 83.17 -85.30
CA THR A 134 68.58 81.72 -85.16
C THR A 134 69.16 81.18 -83.85
N ALA A 135 70.45 81.42 -83.57
CA ALA A 135 71.12 80.98 -82.35
C ALA A 135 70.48 81.57 -81.09
N LEU A 136 70.01 82.82 -81.12
CA LEU A 136 69.27 83.43 -80.00
C LEU A 136 67.92 82.72 -79.76
N THR A 137 67.18 82.38 -80.82
CA THR A 137 65.93 81.61 -80.66
C THR A 137 66.19 80.18 -80.16
N GLU A 138 67.26 79.52 -80.62
CA GLU A 138 67.65 78.20 -80.12
C GLU A 138 68.08 78.25 -78.65
N ILE A 139 68.87 79.24 -78.25
CA ILE A 139 69.21 79.50 -76.84
C ILE A 139 67.95 79.76 -76.00
N GLU A 140 66.96 80.49 -76.52
CA GLU A 140 65.69 80.71 -75.80
C GLU A 140 64.86 79.42 -75.67
N ILE A 141 64.82 78.58 -76.71
CA ILE A 141 64.16 77.26 -76.69
C ILE A 141 64.87 76.32 -75.70
N LEU A 142 66.19 76.21 -75.77
CA LEU A 142 67.00 75.42 -74.85
C LEU A 142 66.84 75.92 -73.40
N LYS A 143 66.77 77.23 -73.18
CA LYS A 143 66.49 77.82 -71.86
C LYS A 143 65.08 77.48 -71.37
N LYS A 144 64.05 77.56 -72.22
CA LYS A 144 62.68 77.13 -71.90
C LYS A 144 62.67 75.65 -71.50
N SER A 145 63.22 74.77 -72.35
CA SER A 145 63.35 73.32 -72.11
C SER A 145 64.14 73.00 -70.83
N LEU A 146 65.21 73.72 -70.53
CA LEU A 146 65.96 73.59 -69.28
C LEU A 146 65.10 73.94 -68.06
N THR A 147 64.31 75.02 -68.11
CA THR A 147 63.40 75.33 -66.99
C THR A 147 62.25 74.33 -66.86
N VAL A 148 61.82 73.67 -67.94
CA VAL A 148 60.84 72.57 -67.87
C VAL A 148 61.49 71.34 -67.24
N SER A 149 62.66 70.94 -67.72
CA SER A 149 63.43 69.82 -67.16
C SER A 149 63.73 70.00 -65.67
N GLN A 150 64.10 71.22 -65.24
CA GLN A 150 64.35 71.53 -63.82
C GLN A 150 63.07 71.48 -62.96
N ARG A 151 61.91 71.89 -63.50
CA ARG A 151 60.61 71.72 -62.82
C ARG A 151 60.24 70.24 -62.71
N ASN A 152 60.41 69.48 -63.79
CA ASN A 152 60.14 68.04 -63.81
C ASN A 152 61.04 67.29 -62.82
N LYS A 153 62.33 67.65 -62.75
CA LYS A 153 63.26 67.14 -61.74
C LYS A 153 62.75 67.40 -60.32
N THR A 154 62.38 68.64 -60.00
CA THR A 154 61.90 68.99 -58.64
C THR A 154 60.56 68.33 -58.30
N CYS A 155 59.69 68.08 -59.30
CA CYS A 155 58.47 67.28 -59.13
C CYS A 155 58.80 65.82 -58.79
N LEU A 156 59.68 65.18 -59.58
CA LEU A 156 60.12 63.80 -59.36
C LEU A 156 60.88 63.62 -58.03
N GLU A 157 61.68 64.61 -57.61
CA GLU A 157 62.32 64.61 -56.28
C GLU A 157 61.31 64.68 -55.14
N GLU A 158 60.18 65.38 -55.31
CA GLU A 158 59.11 65.45 -54.32
C GLU A 158 58.22 64.19 -54.34
N GLU A 159 57.90 63.66 -55.52
CA GLU A 159 57.24 62.35 -55.69
C GLU A 159 58.07 61.24 -55.03
N MET A 160 59.39 61.24 -55.19
CA MET A 160 60.28 60.26 -54.55
C MET A 160 60.28 60.37 -53.02
N LYS A 161 60.21 61.59 -52.44
CA LYS A 161 60.02 61.77 -50.99
C LYS A 161 58.67 61.22 -50.52
N ASN A 162 57.59 61.53 -51.24
CA ASN A 162 56.25 61.06 -50.90
C ASN A 162 56.13 59.54 -50.99
N LEU A 163 56.68 58.93 -52.05
CA LEU A 163 56.76 57.47 -52.20
C LEU A 163 57.59 56.83 -51.07
N LYS A 164 58.69 57.47 -50.63
CA LYS A 164 59.45 57.01 -49.47
C LYS A 164 58.63 57.08 -48.18
N LEU A 165 57.95 58.19 -47.90
CA LEU A 165 57.09 58.32 -46.71
C LEU A 165 55.95 57.29 -46.71
N LEU A 166 55.36 57.01 -47.89
CA LEU A 166 54.36 55.95 -48.04
C LEU A 166 54.94 54.55 -47.82
N SER A 167 56.17 54.28 -48.29
CA SER A 167 56.90 53.04 -48.03
C SER A 167 57.19 52.85 -46.54
N ASP A 168 57.75 53.87 -45.89
CA ASP A 168 58.09 53.86 -44.46
C ASP A 168 56.81 53.66 -43.60
N ALA A 169 55.69 54.30 -43.97
CA ALA A 169 54.38 54.10 -43.35
C ALA A 169 53.79 52.69 -43.59
N ALA A 170 54.00 52.10 -44.78
CA ALA A 170 53.58 50.74 -45.08
C ALA A 170 54.39 49.69 -44.31
N ILE A 171 55.70 49.91 -44.14
CA ILE A 171 56.58 49.08 -43.29
C ILE A 171 56.12 49.16 -41.84
N LEU A 172 55.86 50.36 -41.30
CA LEU A 172 55.40 50.55 -39.93
C LEU A 172 54.02 49.91 -39.69
N ARG A 173 53.08 50.02 -40.64
CA ARG A 173 51.81 49.25 -40.60
C ARG A 173 52.04 47.75 -40.60
N SER A 174 52.97 47.24 -41.41
CA SER A 174 53.28 45.81 -41.49
C SER A 174 53.84 45.29 -40.16
N GLN A 175 54.72 46.06 -39.51
CA GLN A 175 55.21 45.78 -38.16
C GLN A 175 54.10 45.81 -37.11
N GLN A 176 53.20 46.80 -37.17
CA GLN A 176 52.03 46.89 -36.28
C GLN A 176 51.08 45.69 -36.45
N ILE A 177 50.83 45.25 -37.69
CA ILE A 177 50.03 44.05 -37.99
C ILE A 177 50.72 42.80 -37.45
N GLN A 178 52.05 42.67 -37.59
CA GLN A 178 52.81 41.54 -37.06
C GLN A 178 52.76 41.49 -35.51
N ALA A 179 52.90 42.64 -34.84
CA ALA A 179 52.76 42.74 -33.39
C ALA A 179 51.33 42.38 -32.93
N SER A 180 50.30 42.90 -33.62
CA SER A 180 48.89 42.57 -33.37
C SER A 180 48.61 41.08 -33.58
N LYS A 181 49.21 40.44 -34.59
CA LYS A 181 49.08 39.00 -34.83
C LYS A 181 49.77 38.17 -33.75
N GLN A 182 50.91 38.61 -33.21
CA GLN A 182 51.52 37.93 -32.06
C GLN A 182 50.65 38.08 -30.80
N GLN A 183 50.02 39.24 -30.59
CA GLN A 183 49.05 39.43 -29.51
C GLN A 183 47.81 38.54 -29.70
N GLU A 184 47.30 38.40 -30.92
CA GLU A 184 46.20 37.48 -31.27
C GLU A 184 46.57 36.03 -30.93
N VAL A 185 47.74 35.54 -31.35
CA VAL A 185 48.23 34.19 -31.01
C VAL A 185 48.33 34.00 -29.49
N ASN A 186 48.89 34.97 -28.77
CA ASN A 186 48.99 34.90 -27.30
C ASN A 186 47.61 34.84 -26.63
N LEU A 187 46.61 35.55 -27.18
CA LEU A 187 45.23 35.50 -26.70
C LEU A 187 44.54 34.17 -27.07
N GLN A 188 44.78 33.62 -28.26
CA GLN A 188 44.26 32.30 -28.67
C GLN A 188 44.78 31.19 -27.76
N THR A 189 46.10 31.16 -27.46
CA THR A 189 46.68 30.21 -26.50
C THR A 189 46.00 30.33 -25.14
N ARG A 190 45.89 31.55 -24.58
CA ARG A 190 45.23 31.78 -23.30
C ARG A 190 43.75 31.36 -23.30
N CYS A 191 43.04 31.54 -24.42
CA CYS A 191 41.66 31.06 -24.55
C CYS A 191 41.58 29.53 -24.56
N HIS A 192 42.54 28.85 -25.20
CA HIS A 192 42.62 27.39 -25.19
C HIS A 192 42.95 26.85 -23.79
N ASP A 193 43.90 27.47 -23.08
CA ASP A 193 44.24 27.11 -21.69
C ASP A 193 43.03 27.26 -20.75
N LEU A 194 42.31 28.38 -20.83
CA LEU A 194 41.08 28.61 -20.07
C LEU A 194 39.96 27.64 -20.46
N GLN A 195 39.82 27.31 -21.76
CA GLN A 195 38.82 26.34 -22.23
C GLN A 195 39.12 24.94 -21.69
N LYS A 196 40.39 24.56 -21.59
CA LYS A 196 40.82 23.32 -20.95
C LYS A 196 40.52 23.34 -19.45
N GLU A 197 40.85 24.43 -18.74
CA GLU A 197 40.55 24.58 -17.31
C GLU A 197 39.04 24.46 -17.02
N VAL A 198 38.19 25.04 -17.88
CA VAL A 198 36.72 24.88 -17.79
C VAL A 198 36.28 23.43 -17.94
N VAL A 199 36.86 22.65 -18.87
CA VAL A 199 36.56 21.22 -19.04
C VAL A 199 37.06 20.40 -17.85
N ASP A 200 38.28 20.66 -17.36
CA ASP A 200 38.85 19.97 -16.20
C ASP A 200 38.03 20.27 -14.92
N LEU A 201 37.49 21.49 -14.77
CA LEU A 201 36.57 21.88 -13.69
C LEU A 201 35.18 21.27 -13.86
N GLN A 202 34.64 21.18 -15.08
CA GLN A 202 33.36 20.52 -15.34
C GLN A 202 33.43 19.03 -14.99
N CYS A 203 34.49 18.32 -15.41
CA CYS A 203 34.71 16.93 -15.04
C CYS A 203 34.78 16.73 -13.52
N GLN A 204 35.39 17.67 -12.78
CA GLN A 204 35.40 17.65 -11.32
C GLN A 204 34.01 17.88 -10.71
N ALA A 205 33.24 18.83 -11.24
CA ALA A 205 31.88 19.11 -10.79
C ALA A 205 30.94 17.92 -11.02
N GLU A 206 31.02 17.28 -12.18
CA GLU A 206 30.27 16.05 -12.51
C GLU A 206 30.67 14.89 -11.59
N ALA A 207 31.97 14.68 -11.36
CA ALA A 207 32.47 13.66 -10.44
C ALA A 207 32.05 13.91 -8.97
N LEU A 208 31.92 15.18 -8.55
CA LEU A 208 31.38 15.55 -7.24
C LEU A 208 29.84 15.35 -7.19
N GLY A 209 29.12 15.66 -8.27
CA GLY A 209 27.70 15.40 -8.41
C GLY A 209 27.34 13.92 -8.28
N LEU A 210 28.10 13.04 -8.95
CA LEU A 210 27.94 11.58 -8.83
C LEU A 210 28.25 11.07 -7.41
N LYS A 211 29.28 11.62 -6.75
CA LYS A 211 29.58 11.32 -5.33
C LYS A 211 28.45 11.76 -4.40
N LEU A 212 27.87 12.94 -4.62
CA LEU A 212 26.75 13.46 -3.87
C LEU A 212 25.49 12.60 -4.07
N GLN A 213 25.17 12.24 -5.32
CA GLN A 213 24.04 11.37 -5.64
C GLN A 213 24.18 10.01 -4.94
N LYS A 214 25.38 9.41 -4.99
CA LYS A 214 25.67 8.17 -4.24
C LYS A 214 25.45 8.36 -2.73
N ALA A 215 26.03 9.41 -2.14
CA ALA A 215 25.87 9.69 -0.70
C ALA A 215 24.40 9.91 -0.31
N VAL A 216 23.57 10.55 -1.16
CA VAL A 216 22.13 10.68 -0.95
C VAL A 216 21.44 9.31 -0.94
N THR A 217 21.73 8.44 -1.92
CA THR A 217 21.15 7.07 -1.94
C THR A 217 21.61 6.22 -0.75
N GLU A 218 22.83 6.41 -0.25
CA GLU A 218 23.32 5.76 0.97
C GLU A 218 22.63 6.29 2.22
N ILE A 219 22.41 7.60 2.31
CA ILE A 219 21.64 8.25 3.39
C ILE A 219 20.20 7.76 3.40
N ASP A 220 19.51 7.67 2.26
CA ASP A 220 18.12 7.23 2.20
C ASP A 220 17.96 5.73 2.51
N ASN A 221 18.91 4.90 2.08
CA ASN A 221 19.02 3.49 2.52
C ASN A 221 19.21 3.39 4.04
N CYS A 222 20.03 4.28 4.64
CA CYS A 222 20.20 4.35 6.09
C CYS A 222 18.95 4.85 6.82
N LYS A 223 18.21 5.83 6.28
CA LYS A 223 16.90 6.27 6.82
C LYS A 223 15.90 5.12 6.83
N GLU A 224 15.79 4.37 5.73
CA GLU A 224 14.83 3.27 5.62
C GLU A 224 15.23 2.09 6.54
N LYS A 225 16.52 1.81 6.70
CA LYS A 225 17.01 0.87 7.72
C LYS A 225 16.67 1.33 9.15
N LEU A 226 16.86 2.60 9.47
CA LEU A 226 16.50 3.18 10.77
C LEU A 226 14.98 3.11 11.01
N ARG A 227 14.17 3.41 10.00
CA ARG A 227 12.70 3.32 10.06
C ARG A 227 12.25 1.89 10.34
N ASN A 228 12.79 0.92 9.62
CA ASN A 228 12.45 -0.49 9.84
C ASN A 228 12.96 -1.00 11.21
N LYS A 229 14.13 -0.58 11.67
CA LYS A 229 14.60 -0.89 13.04
C LYS A 229 13.80 -0.19 14.14
N SER A 230 13.22 0.98 13.88
CA SER A 230 12.24 1.60 14.79
C SER A 230 10.95 0.77 14.85
N ASN A 231 10.41 0.37 13.70
CA ASN A 231 9.22 -0.48 13.63
C ASN A 231 9.44 -1.81 14.39
N GLU A 232 10.56 -2.49 14.13
CA GLU A 232 10.97 -3.71 14.86
C GLU A 232 11.06 -3.47 16.37
N ALA A 233 11.64 -2.34 16.80
CA ALA A 233 11.74 -2.00 18.22
C ALA A 233 10.36 -1.74 18.86
N ASP A 234 9.44 -1.09 18.13
CA ASP A 234 8.06 -0.85 18.57
C ASP A 234 7.22 -2.14 18.60
N ASP A 235 7.46 -3.08 17.67
CA ASP A 235 6.91 -4.44 17.70
C ASP A 235 7.43 -5.20 18.93
N CYS A 236 8.75 -5.22 19.14
CA CYS A 236 9.37 -5.84 20.31
C CYS A 236 8.88 -5.23 21.63
N GLN A 237 8.68 -3.92 21.68
CA GLN A 237 8.17 -3.24 22.88
C GLN A 237 6.67 -3.53 23.10
N ARG A 238 5.88 -3.71 22.04
CA ARG A 238 4.47 -4.16 22.14
C ARG A 238 4.38 -5.60 22.65
N GLU A 239 5.15 -6.53 22.12
CA GLU A 239 5.19 -7.91 22.62
C GLU A 239 5.78 -8.00 24.04
N LEU A 240 6.80 -7.21 24.39
CA LEU A 240 7.29 -7.13 25.77
C LEU A 240 6.21 -6.61 26.75
N ARG A 241 5.38 -5.63 26.34
CA ARG A 241 4.24 -5.16 27.14
C ARG A 241 3.17 -6.25 27.30
N LYS A 242 2.86 -6.99 26.23
CA LYS A 242 1.93 -8.13 26.24
C LYS A 242 2.44 -9.28 27.13
N LEU A 243 3.68 -9.73 26.95
CA LEU A 243 4.31 -10.77 27.78
C LEU A 243 4.40 -10.38 29.26
N LYS A 244 4.65 -9.11 29.59
CA LYS A 244 4.59 -8.63 30.98
C LYS A 244 3.18 -8.74 31.58
N PHE A 245 2.14 -8.42 30.81
CA PHE A 245 0.76 -8.55 31.25
C PHE A 245 0.33 -10.02 31.40
N GLU A 246 0.71 -10.86 30.44
CA GLU A 246 0.55 -12.33 30.48
C GLU A 246 1.25 -12.93 31.72
N SER A 247 2.47 -12.47 32.02
CA SER A 247 3.25 -12.85 33.20
C SER A 247 2.56 -12.46 34.50
N VAL A 248 2.09 -11.21 34.63
CA VAL A 248 1.37 -10.77 35.85
C VAL A 248 0.06 -11.55 36.04
N ILE A 249 -0.66 -11.87 34.96
CA ILE A 249 -1.83 -12.73 35.02
C ILE A 249 -1.46 -14.15 35.48
N SER A 250 -0.46 -14.78 34.86
CA SER A 250 -0.04 -16.14 35.20
C SER A 250 0.50 -16.22 36.63
N GLU A 251 1.34 -15.27 37.04
CA GLU A 251 1.86 -15.13 38.39
C GLU A 251 0.71 -15.00 39.41
N SER A 252 -0.24 -14.09 39.21
CA SER A 252 -1.41 -13.96 40.11
C SER A 252 -2.27 -15.23 40.20
N ARG A 253 -2.31 -16.02 39.12
CA ARG A 253 -3.01 -17.31 39.05
C ARG A 253 -2.24 -18.41 39.78
N HIS A 254 -0.91 -18.42 39.68
CA HIS A 254 -0.01 -19.31 40.40
C HIS A 254 0.04 -18.98 41.90
N THR A 255 0.11 -17.70 42.30
CA THR A 255 0.03 -17.29 43.72
C THR A 255 -1.28 -17.72 44.35
N ARG A 256 -2.41 -17.59 43.63
CA ARG A 256 -3.71 -18.07 44.11
C ARG A 256 -3.75 -19.58 44.27
N LEU A 257 -3.31 -20.32 43.25
CA LEU A 257 -3.26 -21.78 43.29
C LEU A 257 -2.28 -22.29 44.37
N LEU A 258 -1.14 -21.63 44.56
CA LEU A 258 -0.20 -21.93 45.65
C LEU A 258 -0.90 -21.80 46.99
N LYS A 259 -1.57 -20.67 47.24
CA LYS A 259 -2.32 -20.45 48.47
C LYS A 259 -3.46 -21.47 48.66
N GLU A 260 -4.22 -21.78 47.61
CA GLU A 260 -5.25 -22.84 47.65
C GLU A 260 -4.64 -24.21 48.04
N LYS A 261 -3.39 -24.50 47.64
CA LYS A 261 -2.67 -25.72 48.04
C LYS A 261 -2.03 -25.63 49.42
N GLU A 262 -1.59 -24.46 49.87
CA GLU A 262 -1.13 -24.22 51.24
C GLU A 262 -2.30 -24.37 52.23
N ASP A 263 -3.43 -23.71 51.97
CA ASP A 263 -4.67 -23.83 52.75
C ASP A 263 -5.17 -25.29 52.77
N SER A 264 -5.10 -26.00 51.63
CA SER A 264 -5.41 -27.45 51.56
C SER A 264 -4.42 -28.30 52.37
N LEU A 265 -3.12 -28.00 52.33
CA LEU A 265 -2.08 -28.72 53.07
C LEU A 265 -2.24 -28.50 54.57
N MET A 266 -2.53 -27.27 55.01
CA MET A 266 -2.85 -26.95 56.41
C MET A 266 -4.09 -27.72 56.89
N ALA A 267 -5.14 -27.84 56.06
CA ALA A 267 -6.30 -28.67 56.37
C ALA A 267 -5.91 -30.15 56.50
N CYS A 268 -5.12 -30.70 55.58
CA CYS A 268 -4.62 -32.08 55.66
C CYS A 268 -3.73 -32.33 56.89
N GLN A 269 -2.87 -31.37 57.26
CA GLN A 269 -2.04 -31.44 58.47
C GLN A 269 -2.89 -31.41 59.74
N GLN A 270 -3.94 -30.58 59.79
CA GLN A 270 -4.86 -30.52 60.92
C GLN A 270 -5.71 -31.80 61.04
N ILE A 271 -6.14 -32.38 59.91
CA ILE A 271 -6.80 -33.70 59.87
C ILE A 271 -5.83 -34.79 60.37
N TYR A 272 -4.60 -34.83 59.86
CA TYR A 272 -3.58 -35.79 60.31
C TYR A 272 -3.30 -35.67 61.81
N LYS A 273 -3.16 -34.45 62.34
CA LYS A 273 -3.00 -34.21 63.77
C LYS A 273 -4.19 -34.72 64.59
N THR A 274 -5.42 -34.46 64.13
CA THR A 274 -6.64 -34.93 64.80
C THR A 274 -6.71 -36.47 64.79
N LEU A 275 -6.41 -37.11 63.65
CA LEU A 275 -6.35 -38.57 63.55
C LEU A 275 -5.23 -39.19 64.41
N GLN A 276 -4.09 -38.51 64.57
CA GLN A 276 -3.01 -38.94 65.46
C GLN A 276 -3.42 -38.82 66.94
N GLU A 277 -4.15 -37.76 67.31
CA GLU A 277 -4.72 -37.59 68.65
C GLU A 277 -5.78 -38.67 68.94
N GLU A 278 -6.69 -38.95 68.00
CA GLU A 278 -7.67 -40.05 68.08
C GLU A 278 -7.00 -41.43 68.15
N LEU A 279 -5.97 -41.69 67.34
CA LEU A 279 -5.23 -42.95 67.34
C LEU A 279 -4.61 -43.21 68.71
N THR A 280 -3.89 -42.24 69.28
CA THR A 280 -3.32 -42.41 70.62
C THR A 280 -4.39 -42.51 71.71
N ALA A 281 -5.57 -41.93 71.52
CA ALA A 281 -6.70 -42.15 72.43
C ALA A 281 -7.25 -43.57 72.33
N LYS A 282 -7.26 -44.16 71.12
CA LYS A 282 -7.65 -45.56 70.89
C LYS A 282 -6.63 -46.56 71.42
N GLU A 283 -5.33 -46.33 71.22
CA GLU A 283 -4.24 -47.14 71.78
C GLU A 283 -4.36 -47.21 73.32
N ARG A 284 -4.51 -46.07 73.99
CA ARG A 284 -4.73 -46.01 75.45
C ARG A 284 -6.01 -46.73 75.89
N GLN A 285 -7.07 -46.69 75.07
CA GLN A 285 -8.32 -47.43 75.33
C GLN A 285 -8.13 -48.95 75.19
N GLU A 286 -7.39 -49.39 74.17
CA GLU A 286 -7.06 -50.81 73.96
C GLU A 286 -6.16 -51.34 75.09
N GLU A 287 -5.14 -50.58 75.50
CA GLU A 287 -4.31 -50.93 76.65
C GLU A 287 -5.12 -51.09 77.95
N ASP A 288 -6.14 -50.25 78.18
CA ASP A 288 -7.02 -50.37 79.35
C ASP A 288 -7.88 -51.62 79.29
N ILE A 289 -8.48 -51.90 78.13
CA ILE A 289 -9.24 -53.12 77.88
C ILE A 289 -8.35 -54.36 78.07
N LYS A 290 -7.12 -54.35 77.54
CA LYS A 290 -6.14 -55.43 77.67
C LYS A 290 -5.71 -55.64 79.12
N ARG A 291 -5.45 -54.57 79.88
CA ARG A 291 -5.19 -54.65 81.33
C ARG A 291 -6.37 -55.28 82.08
N ARG A 292 -7.61 -54.97 81.70
CA ARG A 292 -8.84 -55.52 82.32
C ARG A 292 -9.13 -56.97 81.93
N ILE A 293 -8.84 -57.35 80.67
CA ILE A 293 -8.88 -58.75 80.22
C ILE A 293 -7.87 -59.58 81.02
N ASN A 294 -6.60 -59.15 81.11
CA ASN A 294 -5.57 -59.86 81.87
C ASN A 294 -5.96 -60.05 83.35
N LEU A 295 -6.63 -59.07 83.98
CA LEU A 295 -7.15 -59.21 85.35
C LEU A 295 -8.24 -60.30 85.42
N ALA A 296 -9.24 -60.25 84.54
CA ALA A 296 -10.32 -61.24 84.49
C ALA A 296 -9.82 -62.66 84.13
N GLU A 297 -8.78 -62.79 83.30
CA GLU A 297 -8.12 -64.06 83.00
C GLU A 297 -7.39 -64.64 84.23
N ASN A 298 -6.74 -63.80 85.03
CA ASN A 298 -6.11 -64.20 86.29
C ASN A 298 -7.16 -64.62 87.34
N GLU A 299 -8.26 -63.86 87.49
CA GLU A 299 -9.40 -64.22 88.36
C GLU A 299 -10.03 -65.55 87.93
N LEU A 300 -10.20 -65.75 86.62
CA LEU A 300 -10.68 -67.01 86.04
C LEU A 300 -9.69 -68.17 86.27
N GLN A 301 -8.38 -67.91 86.28
CA GLN A 301 -7.39 -68.94 86.56
C GLN A 301 -7.34 -69.32 88.05
N ILE A 302 -7.47 -68.35 88.96
CA ILE A 302 -7.57 -68.59 90.42
C ILE A 302 -8.84 -69.39 90.73
N THR A 303 -9.99 -69.02 90.16
CA THR A 303 -11.24 -69.77 90.38
C THR A 303 -11.19 -71.18 89.79
N LYS A 304 -10.50 -71.39 88.65
CA LYS A 304 -10.22 -72.74 88.12
C LYS A 304 -9.35 -73.58 89.06
N THR A 305 -8.29 -73.03 89.66
CA THR A 305 -7.41 -73.79 90.56
C THR A 305 -8.13 -74.16 91.86
N LEU A 306 -8.87 -73.23 92.47
CA LEU A 306 -9.73 -73.49 93.63
C LEU A 306 -10.76 -74.59 93.32
N LEU A 307 -11.46 -74.50 92.18
CA LEU A 307 -12.42 -75.52 91.74
C LEU A 307 -11.77 -76.89 91.51
N SER A 308 -10.48 -76.95 91.19
CA SER A 308 -9.72 -78.21 91.09
C SER A 308 -9.42 -78.78 92.48
N GLN A 309 -8.94 -77.95 93.40
CA GLN A 309 -8.64 -78.34 94.79
C GLN A 309 -9.90 -78.86 95.49
N THR A 310 -11.01 -78.13 95.43
CA THR A 310 -12.28 -78.58 96.05
C THR A 310 -12.86 -79.85 95.41
N LYS A 311 -12.57 -80.15 94.14
CA LYS A 311 -12.92 -81.45 93.53
C LYS A 311 -12.08 -82.60 94.08
N GLU A 312 -10.81 -82.34 94.39
CA GLU A 312 -9.87 -83.31 94.97
C GLU A 312 -10.21 -83.57 96.44
N GLU A 313 -10.48 -82.53 97.23
CA GLU A 313 -11.03 -82.63 98.59
C GLU A 313 -12.36 -83.41 98.64
N VAL A 314 -13.27 -83.16 97.71
CA VAL A 314 -14.53 -83.91 97.59
C VAL A 314 -14.29 -85.37 97.13
N ALA A 315 -13.15 -85.69 96.53
CA ALA A 315 -12.78 -87.07 96.20
C ALA A 315 -12.17 -87.80 97.40
N THR A 316 -11.30 -87.15 98.19
CA THR A 316 -10.73 -87.75 99.41
C THR A 316 -11.80 -87.99 100.46
N LEU A 317 -12.66 -87.00 100.75
CA LEU A 317 -13.78 -87.13 101.69
C LEU A 317 -14.78 -88.22 101.30
N LYS A 318 -14.95 -88.51 100.00
CA LYS A 318 -15.73 -89.66 99.52
C LYS A 318 -15.04 -90.99 99.82
N SER A 319 -13.73 -91.08 99.58
CA SER A 319 -12.94 -92.28 99.89
C SER A 319 -12.99 -92.62 101.39
N GLU A 320 -12.81 -91.61 102.26
CA GLU A 320 -12.92 -91.75 103.71
C GLU A 320 -14.32 -92.21 104.16
N ARG A 321 -15.38 -91.63 103.57
CA ARG A 321 -16.76 -92.05 103.80
C ARG A 321 -17.00 -93.51 103.39
N GLU A 322 -16.48 -93.94 102.25
CA GLU A 322 -16.66 -95.31 101.76
C GLU A 322 -15.94 -96.32 102.67
N LEU A 323 -14.71 -95.99 103.14
CA LEU A 323 -13.98 -96.77 104.14
C LEU A 323 -14.73 -96.86 105.49
N MET A 324 -15.32 -95.75 105.96
CA MET A 324 -16.16 -95.72 107.16
C MET A 324 -17.39 -96.62 107.02
N LEU A 325 -18.07 -96.59 105.87
CA LEU A 325 -19.23 -97.45 105.60
C LEU A 325 -18.86 -98.94 105.60
N ILE A 326 -17.72 -99.31 105.02
CA ILE A 326 -17.19 -100.69 105.06
C ILE A 326 -16.89 -101.12 106.51
N SER A 327 -16.35 -100.22 107.33
CA SER A 327 -16.12 -100.47 108.77
C SER A 327 -17.43 -100.70 109.53
N HIS A 328 -18.45 -99.86 109.32
CA HIS A 328 -19.75 -99.97 109.96
C HIS A 328 -20.48 -101.26 109.56
N GLN A 329 -20.46 -101.62 108.27
CA GLN A 329 -21.07 -102.86 107.77
C GLN A 329 -20.51 -104.10 108.49
N LYS A 330 -19.19 -104.17 108.64
CA LYS A 330 -18.49 -105.28 109.32
C LYS A 330 -18.85 -105.39 110.81
N SER A 331 -19.19 -104.28 111.47
CA SER A 331 -19.68 -104.28 112.86
C SER A 331 -21.13 -104.76 112.96
N ILE A 332 -21.99 -104.40 112.01
CA ILE A 332 -23.39 -104.84 111.95
C ILE A 332 -23.47 -106.36 111.80
N GLU A 333 -22.60 -106.96 110.98
CA GLU A 333 -22.55 -108.42 110.76
C GLU A 333 -22.23 -109.19 112.06
N GLN A 334 -21.32 -108.69 112.91
CA GLN A 334 -21.02 -109.30 114.21
C GLN A 334 -22.20 -109.20 115.21
N LEU A 335 -22.95 -108.10 115.17
CA LEU A 335 -24.14 -107.91 116.00
C LEU A 335 -25.30 -108.82 115.57
N GLN A 336 -25.46 -109.06 114.26
CA GLN A 336 -26.49 -109.94 113.71
C GLN A 336 -26.29 -111.41 114.11
N GLU A 337 -25.05 -111.91 114.14
CA GLU A 337 -24.79 -113.29 114.55
C GLU A 337 -25.05 -113.49 116.05
N THR A 338 -24.63 -112.54 116.89
CA THR A 338 -24.91 -112.54 118.33
C THR A 338 -26.41 -112.60 118.66
N LEU A 339 -27.27 -112.13 117.74
CA LEU A 339 -28.73 -112.20 117.85
C LEU A 339 -29.29 -113.60 117.54
N ARG A 340 -28.64 -114.40 116.68
CA ARG A 340 -29.10 -115.76 116.33
C ARG A 340 -29.03 -116.72 117.51
N GLN A 341 -27.97 -116.69 118.31
CA GLN A 341 -27.86 -117.57 119.49
C GLN A 341 -28.87 -117.25 120.61
N LYS A 342 -29.54 -116.08 120.59
CA LYS A 342 -30.61 -115.77 121.56
C LYS A 342 -31.97 -116.35 121.15
N LEU A 343 -32.36 -116.20 119.88
CA LEU A 343 -33.67 -116.65 119.36
C LEU A 343 -33.98 -118.12 119.69
N LEU A 344 -32.97 -118.99 119.68
CA LEU A 344 -33.12 -120.42 119.94
C LEU A 344 -33.65 -120.78 121.36
N ASN A 345 -33.60 -119.84 122.31
CA ASN A 345 -34.12 -120.05 123.68
C ASN A 345 -35.55 -119.52 123.87
N ASP A 346 -36.05 -118.64 123.00
CA ASP A 346 -37.37 -118.01 123.14
C ASP A 346 -38.51 -118.93 122.65
N ASP A 347 -38.25 -119.81 121.68
CA ASP A 347 -39.27 -120.67 121.08
C ASP A 347 -39.86 -121.70 122.05
N ASN A 348 -39.11 -122.10 123.09
CA ASN A 348 -39.57 -122.98 124.18
C ASN A 348 -40.70 -122.34 125.04
N TRP A 349 -40.90 -121.01 124.96
CA TRP A 349 -42.04 -120.33 125.59
C TRP A 349 -43.20 -120.06 124.62
N ARG A 350 -42.94 -120.02 123.31
CA ARG A 350 -43.95 -119.75 122.27
C ARG A 350 -45.02 -120.83 122.23
N GLU A 351 -44.59 -122.09 122.17
CA GLU A 351 -45.44 -123.27 122.02
C GLU A 351 -46.45 -123.43 123.19
N LYS A 352 -46.08 -122.94 124.38
CA LYS A 352 -46.90 -123.01 125.60
C LYS A 352 -47.99 -121.93 125.69
N ILE A 353 -47.86 -120.82 124.94
CA ILE A 353 -48.86 -119.75 124.88
C ILE A 353 -49.87 -120.02 123.77
N GLU A 354 -49.42 -120.50 122.61
CA GLU A 354 -50.30 -120.75 121.45
C GLU A 354 -51.40 -121.80 121.75
N ALA A 355 -51.14 -122.73 122.66
CA ALA A 355 -52.09 -123.76 123.09
C ALA A 355 -53.33 -123.20 123.84
N GLU A 356 -53.15 -122.27 124.79
CA GLU A 356 -54.27 -121.62 125.47
C GLU A 356 -54.91 -120.54 124.59
N LEU A 357 -54.12 -119.85 123.77
CA LEU A 357 -54.62 -118.89 122.78
C LEU A 357 -55.54 -119.57 121.74
N SER A 358 -55.31 -120.86 121.46
CA SER A 358 -56.18 -121.67 120.59
C SER A 358 -57.53 -122.01 121.22
N LYS A 359 -57.63 -122.18 122.54
CA LYS A 359 -58.92 -122.35 123.24
C LYS A 359 -59.77 -121.07 123.16
N GLU A 360 -59.15 -119.91 123.37
CA GLU A 360 -59.89 -118.64 123.39
C GLU A 360 -60.31 -118.18 122.00
N ARG A 361 -59.47 -118.43 120.98
CA ARG A 361 -59.87 -118.28 119.58
C ARG A 361 -61.04 -119.18 119.21
N ALA A 362 -61.15 -120.40 119.77
CA ALA A 362 -62.29 -121.27 119.53
C ALA A 362 -63.59 -120.76 120.18
N ARG A 363 -63.53 -120.18 121.39
CA ARG A 363 -64.68 -119.51 122.01
C ARG A 363 -65.12 -118.28 121.22
N HIS A 364 -64.20 -117.39 120.87
CA HIS A 364 -64.54 -116.23 120.04
C HIS A 364 -64.99 -116.62 118.62
N LEU A 365 -64.58 -117.77 118.06
CA LEU A 365 -65.14 -118.25 116.80
C LEU A 365 -66.63 -118.59 116.95
N VAL A 366 -67.03 -119.25 118.04
CA VAL A 366 -68.44 -119.54 118.33
C VAL A 366 -69.22 -118.25 118.61
N GLU A 367 -68.69 -117.32 119.41
CA GLU A 367 -69.35 -116.02 119.64
C GLU A 367 -69.47 -115.18 118.36
N PHE A 368 -68.51 -115.28 117.43
CA PHE A 368 -68.58 -114.61 116.13
C PHE A 368 -69.47 -115.35 115.14
N GLU A 369 -69.62 -116.67 115.24
CA GLU A 369 -70.67 -117.44 114.53
C GLU A 369 -72.06 -117.16 115.10
N GLU A 370 -72.20 -116.94 116.41
CA GLU A 370 -73.45 -116.51 117.07
C GLU A 370 -73.80 -115.06 116.73
N GLN A 371 -72.86 -114.13 116.72
CA GLN A 371 -73.10 -112.76 116.23
C GLN A 371 -73.31 -112.70 114.72
N ALA A 372 -72.65 -113.56 113.93
CA ALA A 372 -72.96 -113.73 112.51
C ALA A 372 -74.28 -114.47 112.28
N LEU A 373 -74.76 -115.28 113.24
CA LEU A 373 -76.10 -115.85 113.23
C LEU A 373 -77.14 -114.80 113.61
N LEU A 374 -76.90 -113.96 114.61
CA LEU A 374 -77.78 -112.85 114.96
C LEU A 374 -77.84 -111.81 113.83
N PHE A 375 -76.73 -111.45 113.19
CA PHE A 375 -76.78 -110.62 111.98
C PHE A 375 -77.38 -111.35 110.78
N LYS A 376 -77.23 -112.69 110.65
CA LYS A 376 -78.00 -113.46 109.66
C LYS A 376 -79.49 -113.51 110.00
N GLU A 377 -79.88 -113.51 111.27
CA GLU A 377 -81.28 -113.60 111.73
C GLU A 377 -81.97 -112.24 111.71
N GLU A 378 -81.27 -111.14 112.03
CA GLU A 378 -81.78 -109.78 111.92
C GLU A 378 -81.78 -109.30 110.46
N ALA A 379 -80.73 -109.60 109.67
CA ALA A 379 -80.80 -109.41 108.23
C ALA A 379 -81.83 -110.35 107.58
N LYS A 380 -82.05 -111.56 108.11
CA LYS A 380 -83.16 -112.44 107.67
C LYS A 380 -84.49 -111.89 108.13
N LEU A 381 -84.63 -111.26 109.30
CA LEU A 381 -85.91 -110.70 109.76
C LEU A 381 -86.28 -109.47 108.94
N GLU A 382 -85.33 -108.58 108.67
CA GLU A 382 -85.54 -107.40 107.81
C GLU A 382 -85.81 -107.84 106.35
N LEU A 383 -85.06 -108.84 105.85
CA LEU A 383 -85.24 -109.40 104.52
C LEU A 383 -86.47 -110.34 104.45
N ASP A 384 -86.97 -110.89 105.57
CA ASP A 384 -88.22 -111.65 105.65
C ASP A 384 -89.43 -110.71 105.81
N ILE A 385 -89.31 -109.54 106.46
CA ILE A 385 -90.30 -108.44 106.42
C ILE A 385 -90.39 -107.87 105.01
N GLU A 386 -89.24 -107.64 104.36
CA GLU A 386 -89.22 -107.15 102.99
C GLU A 386 -89.65 -108.23 101.99
N LYS A 387 -89.32 -109.52 102.22
CA LYS A 387 -89.94 -110.63 101.51
C LYS A 387 -91.41 -110.78 101.81
N GLU A 388 -91.95 -110.47 102.99
CA GLU A 388 -93.38 -110.67 103.26
C GLU A 388 -94.19 -109.68 102.43
N LYS A 389 -93.79 -108.40 102.42
CA LYS A 389 -94.28 -107.39 101.45
C LYS A 389 -94.07 -107.84 100.00
N HIS A 390 -92.86 -108.29 99.65
CA HIS A 390 -92.55 -108.72 98.28
C HIS A 390 -93.24 -110.04 97.90
N GLN A 391 -93.65 -110.89 98.84
CA GLN A 391 -94.33 -112.16 98.63
C GLN A 391 -95.84 -111.93 98.48
N GLU A 392 -96.43 -110.99 99.22
CA GLU A 392 -97.77 -110.47 98.90
C GLU A 392 -97.82 -109.87 97.49
N ILE A 393 -96.74 -109.21 97.05
CA ILE A 393 -96.61 -108.63 95.70
C ILE A 393 -96.27 -109.71 94.64
N ILE A 394 -95.44 -110.70 94.93
CA ILE A 394 -94.98 -111.73 93.97
C ILE A 394 -95.98 -112.88 93.84
N GLN A 395 -96.70 -113.26 94.90
CA GLN A 395 -97.85 -114.17 94.77
C GLN A 395 -98.96 -113.54 93.92
N LYS A 396 -99.09 -112.21 93.96
CA LYS A 396 -99.99 -111.44 93.10
C LYS A 396 -99.51 -111.41 91.64
N TYR A 397 -98.23 -111.15 91.39
CA TYR A 397 -97.69 -110.95 90.03
C TYR A 397 -97.01 -112.14 89.34
N LYS A 398 -96.74 -113.28 90.01
CA LYS A 398 -96.08 -114.43 89.37
C LYS A 398 -96.90 -115.70 89.22
N LYS A 399 -98.06 -115.73 89.89
CA LYS A 399 -99.23 -116.48 89.40
C LYS A 399 -99.62 -116.06 87.95
N GLU A 400 -99.16 -114.88 87.51
CA GLU A 400 -99.34 -114.31 86.17
C GLU A 400 -98.12 -114.51 85.22
N GLN A 401 -97.00 -115.11 85.67
CA GLN A 401 -95.80 -115.31 84.82
C GLN A 401 -95.26 -116.74 84.74
N GLU A 402 -95.68 -117.70 85.56
CA GLU A 402 -95.35 -119.12 85.31
C GLU A 402 -96.06 -119.66 84.05
N GLU A 403 -97.19 -119.05 83.66
CA GLU A 403 -97.82 -119.22 82.34
C GLU A 403 -96.97 -118.62 81.20
N LEU A 404 -96.11 -117.64 81.51
CA LEU A 404 -95.27 -116.90 80.56
C LEU A 404 -93.84 -117.46 80.45
N GLN A 405 -93.82 -118.73 80.04
CA GLN A 405 -92.95 -119.22 78.96
C GLN A 405 -91.49 -119.57 79.30
N THR A 406 -91.38 -120.83 79.71
CA THR A 406 -90.47 -121.88 79.19
C THR A 406 -90.04 -121.85 77.70
N LYS A 407 -90.27 -120.79 76.90
CA LYS A 407 -90.03 -120.74 75.43
C LYS A 407 -88.80 -119.92 74.98
N ILE A 408 -88.16 -119.18 75.88
CA ILE A 408 -87.14 -118.18 75.49
C ILE A 408 -85.72 -118.77 75.28
N PRO A 409 -85.23 -119.77 76.03
CA PRO A 409 -83.81 -120.20 75.94
C PRO A 409 -83.34 -120.66 74.56
N ASP A 410 -84.19 -121.30 73.75
CA ASP A 410 -83.82 -121.84 72.44
C ASP A 410 -83.34 -120.77 71.44
N LEU A 411 -83.80 -119.52 71.59
CA LEU A 411 -83.45 -118.41 70.70
C LEU A 411 -82.00 -117.92 70.90
N ILE A 412 -81.42 -118.10 72.08
CA ILE A 412 -80.10 -117.57 72.44
C ILE A 412 -78.97 -118.28 71.67
N ALA A 413 -79.18 -119.55 71.30
CA ALA A 413 -78.27 -120.31 70.43
C ALA A 413 -78.30 -119.86 68.94
N GLY A 414 -79.26 -119.02 68.56
CA GLY A 414 -79.36 -118.39 67.24
C GLY A 414 -78.39 -117.22 67.08
N ALA A 415 -78.67 -116.12 67.80
CA ALA A 415 -78.05 -114.80 67.59
C ALA A 415 -76.51 -114.76 67.69
N THR A 416 -75.90 -115.72 68.41
CA THR A 416 -74.43 -115.83 68.54
C THR A 416 -73.73 -116.12 67.20
N ARG A 417 -74.47 -116.59 66.17
CA ARG A 417 -73.95 -116.76 64.80
C ARG A 417 -73.93 -115.45 64.01
N ASP A 418 -74.95 -114.61 64.20
CA ASP A 418 -75.24 -113.48 63.33
C ASP A 418 -74.33 -112.29 63.62
N LEU A 419 -73.94 -112.10 64.89
CA LEU A 419 -72.96 -111.09 65.33
C LEU A 419 -71.56 -111.23 64.69
N ARG A 420 -71.25 -112.35 64.01
CA ARG A 420 -70.01 -112.50 63.24
C ARG A 420 -70.06 -111.88 61.84
N LEU A 421 -71.26 -111.64 61.29
CA LEU A 421 -71.43 -110.92 60.02
C LEU A 421 -71.33 -109.40 60.22
N GLU A 422 -71.79 -108.89 61.36
CA GLU A 422 -71.89 -107.46 61.64
C GLU A 422 -70.52 -106.75 61.79
N VAL A 423 -69.47 -107.50 62.13
CA VAL A 423 -68.08 -107.00 62.19
C VAL A 423 -67.56 -106.60 60.80
N ALA A 424 -67.87 -107.38 59.75
CA ALA A 424 -67.42 -107.09 58.38
C ALA A 424 -68.02 -105.78 57.82
N THR A 425 -69.25 -105.45 58.22
CA THR A 425 -69.95 -104.19 57.84
C THR A 425 -69.46 -102.94 58.59
N LEU A 426 -68.48 -103.07 59.49
CA LEU A 426 -67.82 -101.92 60.13
C LEU A 426 -66.53 -101.50 59.41
N GLU A 427 -65.91 -102.41 58.65
CA GLU A 427 -64.69 -102.11 57.87
C GLU A 427 -65.02 -101.20 56.66
N GLU A 428 -66.18 -101.39 56.05
CA GLU A 428 -66.69 -100.59 54.91
C GLU A 428 -66.87 -99.10 55.27
N LYS A 429 -67.33 -98.80 56.49
CA LYS A 429 -67.56 -97.43 56.97
C LYS A 429 -66.29 -96.61 57.20
N LEU A 430 -65.12 -97.27 57.22
CA LEU A 430 -63.82 -96.58 57.22
C LEU A 430 -63.53 -95.92 55.86
N HIS A 431 -64.07 -96.47 54.76
CA HIS A 431 -63.89 -95.97 53.40
C HIS A 431 -64.66 -94.65 53.16
N GLU A 432 -65.89 -94.53 53.68
CA GLU A 432 -66.73 -93.32 53.59
C GLU A 432 -66.18 -92.10 54.36
N SER A 433 -65.15 -92.30 55.19
CA SER A 433 -64.44 -91.21 55.87
C SER A 433 -63.42 -90.53 54.95
N TYR A 434 -62.82 -91.29 54.02
CA TYR A 434 -61.80 -90.81 53.08
C TYR A 434 -62.37 -89.83 52.04
N ILE A 435 -63.60 -90.08 51.58
CA ILE A 435 -64.29 -89.29 50.54
C ILE A 435 -64.52 -87.84 51.00
N ARG A 436 -64.95 -87.62 52.25
CA ARG A 436 -65.20 -86.27 52.80
C ARG A 436 -63.97 -85.38 52.93
N TYR A 437 -62.75 -85.94 52.85
CA TYR A 437 -61.51 -85.16 52.86
C TYR A 437 -61.20 -84.55 51.48
N THR A 438 -61.66 -85.16 50.38
CA THR A 438 -61.43 -84.63 49.03
C THR A 438 -62.37 -83.48 48.66
N GLU A 439 -63.62 -83.52 49.12
CA GLU A 439 -64.65 -82.50 48.85
C GLU A 439 -64.29 -81.09 49.39
N ASP A 440 -63.59 -81.00 50.53
CA ASP A 440 -63.13 -79.73 51.11
C ASP A 440 -62.01 -79.07 50.26
N SER A 441 -61.21 -79.86 49.54
CA SER A 441 -60.17 -79.34 48.64
C SER A 441 -60.78 -78.60 47.45
N GLU A 442 -61.80 -79.20 46.81
CA GLU A 442 -62.49 -78.62 45.65
C GLU A 442 -63.31 -77.36 45.99
N SER A 443 -63.51 -77.05 47.27
CA SER A 443 -64.11 -75.76 47.68
C SER A 443 -63.14 -74.59 47.50
N LYS A 444 -61.85 -74.80 47.79
CA LYS A 444 -60.80 -73.77 47.78
C LYS A 444 -60.27 -73.48 46.37
N GLU A 445 -60.25 -74.49 45.50
CA GLU A 445 -59.96 -74.33 44.06
C GLU A 445 -60.89 -73.28 43.41
N ARG A 446 -62.18 -73.29 43.78
CA ARG A 446 -63.20 -72.33 43.30
C ARG A 446 -63.04 -70.91 43.85
N GLU A 447 -62.41 -70.73 45.00
CA GLU A 447 -62.12 -69.40 45.55
C GLU A 447 -60.99 -68.72 44.76
N ILE A 448 -59.97 -69.48 44.35
CA ILE A 448 -58.83 -69.01 43.55
C ILE A 448 -59.27 -68.54 42.15
N GLU A 449 -60.22 -69.24 41.51
CA GLU A 449 -60.71 -68.86 40.17
C GLU A 449 -61.49 -67.52 40.19
N ASN A 450 -62.22 -67.23 41.26
CA ASN A 450 -62.89 -65.95 41.43
C ASN A 450 -61.91 -64.77 41.56
N LEU A 451 -60.75 -65.00 42.18
CA LEU A 451 -59.71 -63.97 42.31
C LEU A 451 -59.01 -63.65 40.97
N LYS A 452 -58.85 -64.63 40.07
CA LYS A 452 -58.30 -64.39 38.71
C LYS A 452 -59.19 -63.44 37.90
N ASN A 453 -60.50 -63.64 37.95
CA ASN A 453 -61.48 -62.79 37.25
C ASN A 453 -61.42 -61.32 37.71
N LEU A 454 -61.07 -61.07 38.97
CA LEU A 454 -60.92 -59.71 39.50
C LEU A 454 -59.63 -59.01 38.99
N VAL A 455 -58.56 -59.78 38.71
CA VAL A 455 -57.32 -59.23 38.13
C VAL A 455 -57.52 -58.77 36.68
N ALA A 456 -58.29 -59.54 35.90
CA ALA A 456 -58.62 -59.19 34.51
C ALA A 456 -59.38 -57.85 34.38
N ASP A 457 -60.24 -57.51 35.35
CA ASP A 457 -60.92 -56.20 35.38
C ASP A 457 -59.91 -55.04 35.55
N PHE A 458 -58.92 -55.20 36.43
CA PHE A 458 -57.87 -54.18 36.62
C PHE A 458 -56.96 -54.01 35.39
N GLU A 459 -56.60 -55.09 34.71
CA GLU A 459 -55.83 -55.01 33.46
C GLU A 459 -56.61 -54.29 32.34
N SER A 460 -57.95 -54.46 32.29
CA SER A 460 -58.82 -53.74 31.36
C SER A 460 -58.83 -52.22 31.60
N ARG A 461 -58.66 -51.79 32.86
CA ARG A 461 -58.67 -50.38 33.27
C ARG A 461 -57.34 -49.71 32.96
N LEU A 462 -56.22 -50.40 33.22
CA LEU A 462 -54.89 -49.90 32.88
C LEU A 462 -54.72 -49.65 31.37
N LYS A 463 -55.38 -50.46 30.53
CA LYS A 463 -55.34 -50.29 29.07
C LYS A 463 -56.06 -49.02 28.59
N LYS A 464 -57.13 -48.58 29.27
CA LYS A 464 -57.84 -47.31 28.94
C LYS A 464 -57.08 -46.06 29.35
N GLU A 465 -56.16 -46.16 30.31
CA GLU A 465 -55.40 -45.02 30.82
C GLU A 465 -54.21 -44.65 29.92
N ILE A 466 -53.73 -45.60 29.11
CA ILE A 466 -52.69 -45.38 28.08
C ILE A 466 -53.26 -44.56 26.91
N ASP A 467 -54.42 -44.96 26.37
CA ASP A 467 -55.10 -44.26 25.26
C ASP A 467 -55.52 -42.82 25.64
N SER A 468 -55.58 -42.50 26.94
CA SER A 468 -55.88 -41.15 27.43
C SER A 468 -54.73 -40.15 27.24
N ASN A 469 -53.47 -40.61 27.15
CA ASN A 469 -52.30 -39.73 27.25
C ASN A 469 -51.96 -39.01 25.92
N ASP A 470 -52.36 -39.58 24.78
CA ASP A 470 -52.21 -38.93 23.46
C ASP A 470 -53.06 -37.66 23.33
N SER A 471 -54.13 -37.52 24.12
CA SER A 471 -54.99 -36.32 24.10
C SER A 471 -54.24 -35.02 24.46
N VAL A 472 -53.26 -35.11 25.37
CA VAL A 472 -52.43 -33.98 25.82
C VAL A 472 -51.49 -33.48 24.70
N SER A 473 -51.11 -34.38 23.77
CA SER A 473 -50.34 -34.05 22.57
C SER A 473 -51.15 -33.24 21.55
N GLU A 474 -52.48 -33.33 21.59
CA GLU A 474 -53.36 -32.65 20.65
C GLU A 474 -53.68 -31.20 21.03
N ASP A 475 -53.64 -30.84 22.32
CA ASP A 475 -53.89 -29.45 22.75
C ASP A 475 -52.72 -28.51 22.40
N PHE A 476 -51.47 -28.99 22.44
CA PHE A 476 -50.32 -28.25 21.87
C PHE A 476 -50.49 -27.97 20.37
N ARG A 477 -51.18 -28.84 19.64
CA ARG A 477 -51.50 -28.65 18.21
C ARG A 477 -52.53 -27.54 18.00
N LYS A 478 -53.43 -27.31 18.96
CA LYS A 478 -54.45 -26.26 18.95
C LYS A 478 -53.85 -24.89 19.26
N GLU A 479 -52.90 -24.80 20.20
CA GLU A 479 -52.18 -23.54 20.51
C GLU A 479 -51.34 -23.04 19.31
N MET A 480 -50.62 -23.95 18.62
CA MET A 480 -49.91 -23.58 17.37
C MET A 480 -50.85 -23.10 16.27
N LYS A 481 -52.08 -23.62 16.19
CA LYS A 481 -53.09 -23.14 15.24
C LYS A 481 -53.58 -21.73 15.62
N GLN A 482 -53.85 -21.48 16.89
CA GLN A 482 -54.21 -20.15 17.39
C GLN A 482 -53.14 -19.07 17.10
N LYS A 483 -51.85 -19.45 17.05
CA LYS A 483 -50.76 -18.56 16.60
C LYS A 483 -50.75 -18.31 15.07
N SER A 484 -51.23 -19.26 14.27
CA SER A 484 -51.41 -19.08 12.82
C SER A 484 -52.56 -18.10 12.54
N ASP A 485 -53.68 -18.25 13.24
CA ASP A 485 -54.87 -17.41 13.08
C ASP A 485 -54.59 -15.95 13.54
N GLU A 486 -53.66 -15.76 14.49
CA GLU A 486 -53.11 -14.45 14.87
C GLU A 486 -52.36 -13.76 13.70
N LEU A 487 -51.56 -14.53 12.95
CA LEU A 487 -50.76 -14.04 11.83
C LEU A 487 -51.62 -13.69 10.61
N GLU A 488 -52.67 -14.46 10.34
CA GLU A 488 -53.63 -14.18 9.27
C GLU A 488 -54.42 -12.88 9.52
N ARG A 489 -54.74 -12.57 10.79
CA ARG A 489 -55.32 -11.27 11.17
C ARG A 489 -54.37 -10.09 10.92
N VAL A 490 -53.06 -10.30 11.07
CA VAL A 490 -52.04 -9.28 10.73
C VAL A 490 -51.94 -9.08 9.21
N MET A 491 -52.04 -10.13 8.39
CA MET A 491 -52.15 -9.98 6.93
C MET A 491 -53.37 -9.16 6.52
N LEU A 492 -54.55 -9.41 7.10
CA LEU A 492 -55.75 -8.64 6.81
C LEU A 492 -55.60 -7.15 7.16
N ALA A 493 -54.98 -6.83 8.29
CA ALA A 493 -54.65 -5.44 8.66
C ALA A 493 -53.67 -4.79 7.68
N GLN A 494 -52.66 -5.54 7.19
CA GLN A 494 -51.73 -5.09 6.16
C GLN A 494 -52.44 -4.83 4.82
N THR A 495 -53.40 -5.69 4.43
CA THR A 495 -54.21 -5.51 3.21
C THR A 495 -55.11 -4.27 3.28
N GLN A 496 -55.72 -3.98 4.44
CA GLN A 496 -56.50 -2.74 4.62
C GLN A 496 -55.62 -1.48 4.51
N LEU A 497 -54.37 -1.53 4.98
CA LEU A 497 -53.42 -0.43 4.83
C LEU A 497 -53.05 -0.18 3.35
N ILE A 498 -52.90 -1.26 2.57
CA ILE A 498 -52.68 -1.19 1.11
C ILE A 498 -53.92 -0.61 0.40
N GLN A 499 -55.13 -0.93 0.86
CA GLN A 499 -56.36 -0.37 0.28
C GLN A 499 -56.47 1.15 0.52
N GLN A 500 -56.08 1.66 1.69
CA GLN A 500 -56.00 3.12 1.95
C GLN A 500 -54.85 3.80 1.19
N PHE A 501 -53.72 3.11 0.99
CA PHE A 501 -52.65 3.59 0.14
C PHE A 501 -53.12 3.75 -1.32
N ASN A 502 -53.86 2.79 -1.85
CA ASN A 502 -54.41 2.86 -3.21
C ASN A 502 -55.45 3.99 -3.35
N GLN A 503 -56.33 4.20 -2.37
CA GLN A 503 -57.25 5.36 -2.38
C GLN A 503 -56.49 6.71 -2.34
N SER A 504 -55.36 6.76 -1.62
CA SER A 504 -54.48 7.94 -1.62
C SER A 504 -53.77 8.13 -2.96
N GLN A 505 -53.46 7.03 -3.67
CA GLN A 505 -52.89 7.04 -5.01
C GLN A 505 -53.92 7.46 -6.08
N GLU A 506 -55.18 7.06 -5.95
CA GLU A 506 -56.30 7.51 -6.80
C GLU A 506 -56.57 9.01 -6.65
N GLN A 507 -56.48 9.56 -5.44
CA GLN A 507 -56.54 11.03 -5.26
C GLN A 507 -55.32 11.75 -5.86
N ASN A 508 -54.14 11.12 -5.84
CA ASN A 508 -52.95 11.68 -6.47
C ASN A 508 -53.04 11.67 -8.00
N THR A 509 -53.56 10.58 -8.61
CA THR A 509 -53.81 10.55 -10.05
C THR A 509 -54.96 11.46 -10.47
N PHE A 510 -56.00 11.65 -9.64
CA PHE A 510 -57.04 12.67 -9.87
C PHE A 510 -56.47 14.10 -9.87
N LEU A 511 -55.50 14.40 -8.98
CA LEU A 511 -54.78 15.68 -8.98
C LEU A 511 -53.86 15.82 -10.21
N GLN A 512 -53.13 14.78 -10.60
CA GLN A 512 -52.32 14.80 -11.83
C GLN A 512 -53.18 14.96 -13.09
N GLU A 513 -54.36 14.33 -13.13
CA GLU A 513 -55.36 14.46 -14.19
C GLU A 513 -55.97 15.87 -14.24
N THR A 514 -56.16 16.51 -13.08
CA THR A 514 -56.60 17.91 -12.99
C THR A 514 -55.50 18.85 -13.51
N VAL A 515 -54.24 18.62 -13.15
CA VAL A 515 -53.08 19.38 -13.68
C VAL A 515 -52.89 19.13 -15.18
N ARG A 516 -53.13 17.91 -15.67
CA ARG A 516 -53.10 17.58 -17.10
C ARG A 516 -54.14 18.41 -17.86
N ARG A 517 -55.38 18.48 -17.36
CA ARG A 517 -56.45 19.30 -17.96
C ARG A 517 -56.17 20.80 -17.89
N GLU A 518 -55.65 21.33 -16.77
CA GLU A 518 -55.17 22.72 -16.71
C GLU A 518 -54.03 23.01 -17.70
N CYS A 519 -53.16 22.04 -17.99
CA CYS A 519 -52.11 22.17 -19.00
C CYS A 519 -52.66 22.08 -20.43
N GLU A 520 -53.71 21.29 -20.67
CA GLU A 520 -54.40 21.19 -21.96
C GLU A 520 -55.26 22.43 -22.24
N GLU A 521 -56.00 22.95 -21.27
CA GLU A 521 -56.71 24.23 -21.37
C GLU A 521 -55.73 25.40 -21.58
N ARG A 522 -54.53 25.36 -20.96
CA ARG A 522 -53.44 26.31 -21.29
C ARG A 522 -52.83 26.09 -22.67
N PHE A 523 -52.79 24.86 -23.17
CA PHE A 523 -52.34 24.55 -24.51
C PHE A 523 -53.33 25.08 -25.55
N GLU A 524 -54.63 24.82 -25.40
CA GLU A 524 -55.70 25.37 -26.25
C GLU A 524 -55.76 26.91 -26.18
N LEU A 525 -55.60 27.52 -24.99
CA LEU A 525 -55.46 28.98 -24.86
C LEU A 525 -54.21 29.53 -25.56
N THR A 526 -53.12 28.77 -25.59
CA THR A 526 -51.90 29.13 -26.34
C THR A 526 -52.10 28.93 -27.83
N GLU A 527 -52.81 27.89 -28.25
CA GLU A 527 -53.13 27.58 -29.64
C GLU A 527 -54.05 28.65 -30.24
N ALA A 528 -55.09 29.07 -29.51
CA ALA A 528 -55.93 30.22 -29.83
C ALA A 528 -55.12 31.52 -29.90
N LEU A 529 -54.10 31.69 -29.06
CA LEU A 529 -53.17 32.83 -29.13
C LEU A 529 -52.24 32.78 -30.36
N SER A 530 -51.87 31.60 -30.86
CA SER A 530 -51.20 31.46 -32.16
C SER A 530 -52.15 31.71 -33.33
N GLN A 531 -53.37 31.17 -33.31
CA GLN A 531 -54.35 31.40 -34.38
C GLN A 531 -54.75 32.89 -34.46
N ALA A 532 -54.87 33.59 -33.33
CA ALA A 532 -55.06 35.04 -33.28
C ALA A 532 -53.84 35.84 -33.77
N ARG A 533 -52.62 35.28 -33.69
CA ARG A 533 -51.40 35.86 -34.31
C ARG A 533 -51.32 35.56 -35.80
N GLU A 534 -51.81 34.41 -36.24
CA GLU A 534 -51.81 33.97 -37.63
C GLU A 534 -52.81 34.80 -38.46
N GLN A 535 -54.02 35.05 -37.93
CA GLN A 535 -54.98 36.01 -38.50
C GLN A 535 -54.47 37.47 -38.48
N LEU A 536 -53.47 37.80 -37.64
CA LEU A 536 -52.75 39.09 -37.68
C LEU A 536 -51.57 39.11 -38.67
N LEU A 537 -51.15 37.96 -39.20
CA LEU A 537 -50.05 37.83 -40.17
C LEU A 537 -50.53 37.78 -41.63
N GLU A 538 -51.75 37.29 -41.90
CA GLU A 538 -52.32 37.25 -43.26
C GLU A 538 -52.43 38.64 -43.93
N LEU A 539 -52.42 39.74 -43.15
CA LEU A 539 -52.47 41.11 -43.66
C LEU A 539 -51.10 41.74 -44.01
N ARG A 540 -49.99 40.97 -44.06
CA ARG A 540 -48.66 41.55 -44.41
C ARG A 540 -47.78 40.77 -45.43
N LYS A 541 -48.33 40.61 -46.64
CA LYS A 541 -47.66 40.72 -47.95
C LYS A 541 -46.38 39.90 -48.25
N LEU A 542 -46.55 38.97 -49.20
CA LEU A 542 -45.88 38.86 -50.51
C LEU A 542 -44.33 38.83 -50.61
N SER A 543 -43.84 37.93 -51.49
CA SER A 543 -42.44 37.59 -51.82
C SER A 543 -41.67 36.89 -50.68
N GLY A 544 -40.81 35.89 -50.89
CA GLY A 544 -40.19 35.38 -52.13
C GLY A 544 -38.69 35.69 -52.10
N SER A 545 -37.74 34.74 -52.22
CA SER A 545 -37.80 33.40 -52.85
C SER A 545 -36.83 32.39 -52.21
N SER A 546 -37.06 31.09 -52.45
CA SER A 546 -36.09 29.97 -52.25
C SER A 546 -35.19 29.80 -53.51
N PRO A 547 -34.52 28.66 -53.89
CA PRO A 547 -34.58 27.23 -53.46
C PRO A 547 -33.16 26.63 -53.16
N LEU A 548 -32.82 25.33 -53.06
CA LEU A 548 -33.35 23.99 -53.45
C LEU A 548 -33.05 22.94 -52.34
N SER A 549 -33.99 22.05 -51.96
CA SER A 549 -34.17 20.63 -52.40
C SER A 549 -33.22 19.60 -51.71
N SER A 550 -33.58 18.35 -51.37
CA SER A 550 -34.59 17.43 -51.94
C SER A 550 -35.10 16.31 -50.97
N CYS A 551 -36.10 15.52 -51.43
CA CYS A 551 -36.68 14.20 -51.00
C CYS A 551 -36.10 13.42 -49.78
N SER A 552 -36.86 12.78 -48.86
CA SER A 552 -37.92 11.72 -48.97
C SER A 552 -37.44 10.35 -49.51
N PRO A 553 -37.93 9.15 -49.08
CA PRO A 553 -38.95 8.79 -48.05
C PRO A 553 -38.59 7.54 -47.14
N ASN A 554 -39.61 6.88 -46.54
CA ASN A 554 -39.69 5.48 -46.02
C ASN A 554 -39.05 5.10 -44.64
N GLN A 555 -39.79 4.45 -43.73
CA GLN A 555 -39.94 2.99 -43.41
C GLN A 555 -38.68 2.31 -42.82
N GLY A 556 -38.74 1.40 -41.82
CA GLY A 556 -39.85 0.82 -41.03
C GLY A 556 -39.33 0.24 -39.68
N SER A 557 -40.17 -0.02 -38.67
CA SER A 557 -40.77 -1.35 -38.34
C SER A 557 -39.73 -2.46 -38.09
N LEU A 558 -39.69 -3.17 -36.96
CA LEU A 558 -40.79 -3.98 -36.41
C LEU A 558 -40.79 -4.10 -34.86
N THR A 559 -41.94 -3.75 -34.26
CA THR A 559 -42.79 -4.52 -33.29
C THR A 559 -42.18 -5.28 -32.08
N SER A 560 -42.84 -5.38 -30.91
CA SER A 560 -44.27 -5.11 -30.60
C SER A 560 -44.53 -4.66 -29.15
N SER A 561 -45.81 -4.37 -28.85
CA SER A 561 -46.39 -3.87 -27.58
C SER A 561 -46.12 -4.76 -26.34
N ALA A 562 -46.32 -4.32 -25.08
CA ALA A 562 -47.10 -3.17 -24.60
C ALA A 562 -46.60 -2.57 -23.25
N ALA A 563 -47.15 -1.39 -22.90
CA ALA A 563 -47.68 -0.95 -21.59
C ALA A 563 -47.13 -1.57 -20.26
N VAL A 564 -46.84 -0.83 -19.17
CA VAL A 564 -47.05 0.61 -18.87
C VAL A 564 -46.25 1.05 -17.61
N VAL A 565 -45.95 2.36 -17.46
CA VAL A 565 -46.00 3.25 -16.26
C VAL A 565 -45.99 2.58 -14.86
N SER A 566 -45.19 2.99 -13.83
CA SER A 566 -44.29 4.15 -13.65
C SER A 566 -43.47 4.13 -12.32
N ASN A 567 -42.46 5.03 -12.22
CA ASN A 567 -42.03 5.85 -11.05
C ASN A 567 -41.92 5.18 -9.65
N GLN A 568 -40.72 5.05 -9.07
CA GLN A 568 -39.94 6.06 -8.29
C GLN A 568 -40.61 6.52 -6.97
N GLY A 569 -39.85 6.63 -5.86
CA GLY A 569 -40.35 7.29 -4.62
C GLY A 569 -39.70 7.01 -3.26
N ASP A 570 -38.40 6.71 -3.21
CA ASP A 570 -37.48 6.57 -2.05
C ASP A 570 -37.91 6.81 -0.56
N ARG A 571 -37.53 5.87 0.32
CA ARG A 571 -37.06 6.00 1.74
C ARG A 571 -37.69 7.01 2.75
N SER A 572 -38.14 6.50 3.91
CA SER A 572 -37.36 6.54 5.21
C SER A 572 -38.13 6.13 6.50
N HIS A 573 -37.37 5.58 7.45
CA HIS A 573 -37.69 5.07 8.80
C HIS A 573 -38.47 6.00 9.78
N THR A 574 -39.23 5.43 10.76
CA THR A 574 -38.87 5.34 12.22
C THR A 574 -40.05 5.10 13.21
N ARG A 575 -40.14 3.87 13.73
CA ARG A 575 -40.52 3.37 15.09
C ARG A 575 -41.00 4.36 16.20
N LEU A 576 -42.14 4.09 16.89
CA LEU A 576 -42.31 3.85 18.37
C LEU A 576 -43.73 4.08 19.00
N ASN A 577 -44.24 3.04 19.72
CA ASN A 577 -44.99 2.99 21.00
C ASN A 577 -46.31 3.78 21.34
N SER A 578 -47.39 2.99 21.57
CA SER A 578 -48.20 2.86 22.83
C SER A 578 -49.17 3.96 23.35
N GLY A 579 -50.41 3.57 23.72
CA GLY A 579 -51.38 4.38 24.49
C GLY A 579 -52.64 3.64 25.02
N LYS A 580 -52.97 3.83 26.31
CA LYS A 580 -54.14 3.26 27.09
C LYS A 580 -55.48 3.94 26.71
N GLY A 581 -56.71 3.49 27.05
CA GLY A 581 -57.27 2.48 27.98
C GLY A 581 -58.62 2.99 28.59
N ILE A 582 -59.07 2.48 29.76
CA ILE A 582 -60.20 2.99 30.65
C ILE A 582 -61.63 2.51 30.23
N LYS A 583 -62.64 2.06 31.05
CA LYS A 583 -63.00 1.93 32.52
C LYS A 583 -63.86 0.63 32.73
N ILE A 584 -63.73 -0.26 33.75
CA ILE A 584 -64.26 -0.27 35.18
C ILE A 584 -65.78 -0.63 35.30
N PRO A 585 -66.39 -1.30 36.36
CA PRO A 585 -65.93 -1.69 37.74
C PRO A 585 -66.29 -3.11 38.35
N SER A 586 -65.63 -3.49 39.47
CA SER A 586 -66.15 -4.13 40.74
C SER A 586 -66.77 -5.56 40.83
N LEU A 587 -66.88 -6.29 41.98
CA LEU A 587 -66.16 -6.40 43.29
C LEU A 587 -66.67 -7.62 44.13
N HIS A 588 -65.83 -8.15 45.06
CA HIS A 588 -66.16 -9.04 46.24
C HIS A 588 -66.88 -10.41 45.98
N GLY A 589 -66.94 -11.40 46.91
CA GLY A 589 -66.13 -11.63 48.13
C GLY A 589 -66.75 -12.59 49.19
N VAL A 590 -66.05 -13.69 49.53
CA VAL A 590 -66.10 -14.50 50.78
C VAL A 590 -67.40 -15.26 51.18
N SER A 591 -67.32 -16.58 51.48
CA SER A 591 -67.81 -17.23 52.75
C SER A 591 -68.00 -18.77 52.73
N LYS A 592 -67.66 -19.41 53.87
CA LYS A 592 -68.12 -20.74 54.39
C LYS A 592 -69.22 -20.47 55.46
N PRO A 593 -70.03 -21.41 56.03
CA PRO A 593 -69.52 -22.62 56.74
C PRO A 593 -70.48 -23.85 56.99
N THR A 594 -69.92 -24.89 57.66
CA THR A 594 -70.48 -25.82 58.68
C THR A 594 -71.87 -26.49 58.56
N ALA A 595 -71.90 -27.85 58.52
CA ALA A 595 -72.51 -28.75 59.54
C ALA A 595 -72.19 -30.28 59.29
N PRO A 596 -72.05 -31.14 60.34
CA PRO A 596 -71.82 -32.61 60.24
C PRO A 596 -73.05 -33.42 60.79
N PRO A 597 -73.10 -34.78 60.98
CA PRO A 597 -72.18 -35.62 61.80
C PRO A 597 -71.95 -37.12 61.43
N THR A 598 -70.95 -37.76 62.08
CA THR A 598 -70.81 -39.23 62.37
C THR A 598 -70.71 -40.25 61.20
N SER A 599 -70.18 -41.48 61.33
CA SER A 599 -69.51 -42.22 62.44
C SER A 599 -68.25 -43.00 61.92
N ALA A 600 -67.62 -43.87 62.71
CA ALA A 600 -66.27 -44.42 62.43
C ALA A 600 -66.07 -45.93 62.77
N GLN A 601 -64.87 -46.47 62.46
CA GLN A 601 -64.22 -47.68 63.04
C GLN A 601 -64.77 -49.08 62.61
N SER A 602 -64.06 -50.23 62.73
CA SER A 602 -62.63 -50.55 63.03
C SER A 602 -62.25 -52.04 62.73
N LYS A 603 -60.96 -52.29 62.45
CA LYS A 603 -60.06 -53.48 62.67
C LYS A 603 -60.61 -54.89 63.00
N ARG A 604 -59.90 -55.91 62.45
CA ARG A 604 -59.54 -57.27 62.98
C ARG A 604 -60.53 -58.05 63.89
N VAL A 605 -60.96 -59.22 63.39
CA VAL A 605 -60.68 -60.59 63.92
C VAL A 605 -60.10 -60.67 65.35
N SER A 606 -60.63 -61.45 66.30
CA SER A 606 -61.82 -62.35 66.36
C SER A 606 -62.11 -62.77 67.82
N SER A 607 -63.12 -63.64 68.04
CA SER A 607 -63.53 -64.31 69.30
C SER A 607 -64.36 -63.47 70.31
N SER A 608 -65.15 -64.04 71.24
CA SER A 608 -66.28 -65.01 71.16
C SER A 608 -66.59 -65.57 72.56
N GLY A 609 -67.83 -65.45 73.09
CA GLY A 609 -68.30 -66.34 74.17
C GLY A 609 -69.31 -65.79 75.21
N LEU A 610 -70.55 -66.30 75.14
CA LEU A 610 -71.53 -66.47 76.25
C LEU A 610 -71.97 -65.18 77.03
N PRO A 611 -72.83 -65.27 78.08
CA PRO A 611 -74.27 -65.49 77.89
C PRO A 611 -75.18 -64.43 78.59
N THR A 612 -76.48 -64.75 78.68
CA THR A 612 -77.66 -63.90 79.00
C THR A 612 -77.64 -63.07 80.30
N LEU A 613 -78.38 -61.95 80.28
CA LEU A 613 -78.94 -61.24 81.47
C LEU A 613 -77.87 -60.44 82.29
N PRO A 614 -78.19 -59.65 83.35
CA PRO A 614 -78.14 -58.18 83.17
C PRO A 614 -77.31 -57.37 84.19
N GLN A 615 -77.40 -56.04 84.03
CA GLN A 615 -77.36 -55.02 85.09
C GLN A 615 -75.97 -54.58 85.66
N PRO A 616 -75.88 -53.40 86.32
CA PRO A 616 -74.88 -52.42 85.86
C PRO A 616 -74.09 -51.66 86.95
N HIS A 617 -72.98 -51.05 86.52
CA HIS A 617 -72.32 -49.92 87.19
C HIS A 617 -71.82 -50.18 88.65
N PRO A 618 -71.21 -49.18 89.32
CA PRO A 618 -70.21 -48.26 88.81
C PRO A 618 -68.78 -48.56 89.35
N PRO A 619 -68.15 -47.79 90.26
CA PRO A 619 -66.94 -47.07 89.84
C PRO A 619 -65.70 -47.30 90.71
N ARG A 620 -64.58 -46.72 90.25
CA ARG A 620 -63.43 -46.27 91.07
C ARG A 620 -62.54 -47.41 91.61
N GLY A 621 -61.22 -47.27 91.49
CA GLY A 621 -60.28 -48.24 92.06
C GLY A 621 -58.83 -48.02 91.66
N ARG A 622 -57.91 -48.57 92.45
CA ARG A 622 -56.45 -48.55 92.26
C ARG A 622 -55.90 -49.93 92.69
N THR A 623 -54.59 -50.14 92.53
CA THR A 623 -53.75 -51.11 93.26
C THR A 623 -53.99 -52.63 93.10
N SER A 624 -53.09 -53.25 92.32
CA SER A 624 -52.15 -54.33 92.75
C SER A 624 -52.57 -55.80 93.00
N SER A 625 -51.57 -56.67 92.78
CA SER A 625 -51.24 -57.90 93.54
C SER A 625 -51.63 -59.29 93.00
N VAL A 626 -50.74 -59.84 92.15
CA VAL A 626 -49.86 -60.99 92.46
C VAL A 626 -50.44 -62.24 93.18
N ASN A 627 -50.32 -63.39 92.50
CA ASN A 627 -50.31 -64.79 93.00
C ASN A 627 -51.65 -65.35 93.60
N ASP A 628 -51.83 -66.66 93.85
CA ASP A 628 -50.87 -67.79 93.90
C ASP A 628 -51.50 -69.18 93.58
N THR A 629 -50.65 -70.21 93.64
CA THR A 629 -50.88 -71.59 94.12
C THR A 629 -51.33 -72.73 93.18
N ARG A 630 -50.29 -73.39 92.62
CA ARG A 630 -49.78 -74.69 93.12
C ARG A 630 -50.65 -75.97 92.90
N GLN A 631 -50.44 -76.62 91.76
CA GLN A 631 -49.94 -78.02 91.71
C GLN A 631 -48.66 -78.01 90.84
N ARG A 632 -47.47 -78.49 91.21
CA ARG A 632 -46.96 -79.25 92.38
C ARG A 632 -47.39 -80.73 92.43
N LEU A 633 -46.64 -81.61 91.76
CA LEU A 633 -46.01 -82.82 92.33
C LEU A 633 -45.14 -83.57 91.29
N ALA A 634 -43.85 -83.76 91.60
CA ALA A 634 -42.83 -84.46 90.79
C ALA A 634 -42.61 -83.92 89.34
N ALA A 635 -41.54 -84.23 88.63
CA ALA A 635 -40.26 -84.84 89.01
C ALA A 635 -39.14 -83.80 88.71
N ILE A 636 -38.17 -83.51 89.59
CA ILE A 636 -37.05 -84.41 89.95
C ILE A 636 -36.42 -84.91 88.63
N LEU A 637 -35.50 -84.19 87.98
CA LEU A 637 -34.07 -84.10 88.31
C LEU A 637 -33.39 -82.90 87.62
N ARG A 638 -32.96 -81.85 88.36
CA ARG A 638 -31.83 -80.91 88.06
C ARG A 638 -31.77 -79.68 89.00
N ARG A 639 -31.82 -79.88 90.32
CA ARG A 639 -31.56 -78.81 91.32
C ARG A 639 -30.48 -79.25 92.32
N ARG A 640 -29.22 -79.05 91.93
CA ARG A 640 -27.92 -79.25 92.63
C ARG A 640 -26.85 -78.95 91.55
N LEU A 641 -25.83 -78.10 91.69
CA LEU A 641 -25.49 -77.02 92.64
C LEU A 641 -25.04 -75.80 91.80
N SER A 642 -25.09 -74.50 92.16
CA SER A 642 -25.40 -73.70 93.37
C SER A 642 -24.37 -73.68 94.51
N GLN A 643 -23.64 -72.55 94.65
CA GLN A 643 -22.52 -72.28 95.58
C GLN A 643 -21.24 -73.03 95.14
N GLN A 644 -20.14 -72.39 94.78
CA GLN A 644 -19.62 -71.06 95.15
C GLN A 644 -19.82 -69.95 94.12
#